data_AF-A0A948FK55-F1
#
_entry.id   AF-A0A948FK55-F1
#
_cell.length_a   1.000
_cell.length_b   1.000
_cell.length_c   1.000
_cell.angle_alpha   90.00
_cell.angle_beta   90.00
_cell.angle_gamma   90.00
#
_symmetry.space_group_name_H-M   'P 1'
#
loop_
_entity.id
_entity.type
_entity.pdbx_description
1 polymer ?
#
loop_
_entity_poly.entity_id
_entity_poly.type
_entity_poly.pdbx_seq_one_letter_code
_entity_poly.pdbx_strand_id
1 'polypeptide(L)'
;MKILRCLKMIVCLITALALSFSLNLEAAERSIDTVDLADLPDAQEVRVDFNRPLQYLSHSPLNSSRIVQVRFRPVDREIESSREVEEFNWQATDNSPLQEMVLEKDEVSELKLTLRFSRKVDFEVKSGDDLRRFAVRVFKPVAEYSEKVATTAAAPIMPGAGAVGGVAGVNLDYPYTITLKTSEKPFGKISIAATPELEKYRVYATELEKKGKTVYRIRVGFFPDQESAEAIVGSIRKVFATAWISKVSKRERLQSHNGIIELQYPKSAAGSGEVETTGKQGLPETSGASFFGGIDLRHPYAINLESADEYRRFALTIESDPADSKVADKTEEILGPRWTVKLRRKVHYDTVGTGSERRVVVRVRPGDEEDLQRSLTEQQMVDEIVRKLQLKPGVFQNYRLYTSKIKTDDGKVWNRLRLGFFPSREEAEEVLGMLKKNFPDAWVAKVSEEERAGSERRSIGTASMRITPFLTAMEQMDQKEDPLQAPKLMPPLSQQRVLTLMDEAEKEMTAGNYRRSIQIYTRILQDQDQQERKKAQELLGLARERNGQLAHAKAEYEKFIQMYPEGEDTERVKQRLVGLLTARATPPKVEMKKQSSRDRMEVFGSLSQYYYYDELNPETGVKTVTRSSLSSDLVFNVRKRAANIESRTLFVGGYEADGTSGDNITRINTFYIDADNKRTVSGRFGRQSRSTGGVLGRFDGGLLTYKFASKMKANLVGGFPVASDSLDQFATDKYFYGLSFDIGPYANYWNLSTFIINQEDNGFTERQAAGGEIRFFHPRASFFALADYDLYFDELNTALINGNINLPNKIIINLAADYRNSPILLPNNALSAFLGRNLLPDPADLTRTVTVTTLDDLRLYLTEDEIREIARAATYKTSSYMLGLVKPVSKKLQVGLDATATKIYASDDFSTSMAELVPGDNSTTPVTPPSALTINTATIQEEKPFEYAYTLQFIGSSLVKEGDIAILSGTYHDRNEQEVYTVNVNTRYPISRYWRLNPRISASYIKIRGLESSQFRTRPLLRMDYRLRKPRIHFTIEAGGEWNDFDPDGSTNTTNYFGSLGYRYDF
;
A
#
# COMPACT_ATOMS: atom_id res chain seq x y z
N MET A 1 -8.97 43.75 25.19
CA MET A 1 -8.29 44.88 24.52
C MET A 1 -6.84 45.15 24.98
N LYS A 2 -6.47 45.06 26.27
CA LYS A 2 -5.07 45.27 26.71
C LYS A 2 -4.06 44.22 26.18
N ILE A 3 -4.49 42.97 26.01
CA ILE A 3 -3.67 41.87 25.45
C ILE A 3 -3.38 42.09 23.95
N LEU A 4 -4.33 42.63 23.19
CA LEU A 4 -4.17 42.90 21.76
C LEU A 4 -3.19 44.06 21.49
N ARG A 5 -3.05 45.00 22.45
CA ARG A 5 -2.05 46.08 22.38
C ARG A 5 -0.64 45.59 22.74
N CYS A 6 -0.49 44.65 23.68
CA CYS A 6 0.81 44.01 23.95
C CYS A 6 1.28 43.14 22.78
N LEU A 7 0.36 42.44 22.10
CA LEU A 7 0.70 41.60 20.95
C LEU A 7 1.19 42.43 19.75
N LYS A 8 0.54 43.58 19.48
CA LYS A 8 1.02 44.52 18.43
C LYS A 8 2.39 45.12 18.74
N MET A 9 2.68 45.39 20.02
CA MET A 9 3.96 45.98 20.43
C MET A 9 5.12 44.98 20.32
N ILE A 10 4.88 43.70 20.64
CA ILE A 10 5.86 42.62 20.49
C ILE A 10 6.11 42.32 19.01
N VAL A 11 5.06 42.31 18.18
CA VAL A 11 5.21 42.13 16.72
C VAL A 11 6.00 43.29 16.10
N CYS A 12 5.77 44.54 16.53
CA CYS A 12 6.58 45.69 16.10
C CYS A 12 8.03 45.64 16.59
N LEU A 13 8.30 45.09 17.78
CA LEU A 13 9.66 44.98 18.31
C LEU A 13 10.45 43.89 17.57
N ILE A 14 9.78 42.81 17.15
CA ILE A 14 10.38 41.71 16.38
C ILE A 14 10.63 42.14 14.92
N THR A 15 9.74 42.93 14.31
CA THR A 15 10.00 43.50 12.98
C THR A 15 11.08 44.60 13.00
N ALA A 16 11.20 45.38 14.08
CA ALA A 16 12.27 46.38 14.19
C ALA A 16 13.66 45.75 14.43
N LEU A 17 13.75 44.62 15.15
CA LEU A 17 15.02 43.91 15.36
C LEU A 17 15.48 43.17 14.10
N ALA A 18 14.56 42.72 13.25
CA ALA A 18 14.85 42.10 11.96
C ALA A 18 15.34 43.10 10.89
N LEU A 19 15.06 44.40 11.05
CA LEU A 19 15.48 45.45 10.12
C LEU A 19 16.87 46.07 10.41
N SER A 20 17.57 45.63 11.46
CA SER A 20 18.78 46.32 11.96
C SER A 20 20.12 45.63 11.60
N PHE A 21 20.11 44.56 10.79
CA PHE A 21 21.33 43.96 10.23
C PHE A 21 21.34 44.11 8.71
N SER A 22 21.63 45.32 8.26
CA SER A 22 21.99 45.59 6.88
C SER A 22 23.33 46.31 6.92
N LEU A 23 24.40 45.72 6.38
CA LEU A 23 25.48 46.44 5.71
C LEU A 23 26.46 45.50 5.00
N ASN A 24 26.75 45.93 3.77
CA ASN A 24 27.80 45.57 2.82
C ASN A 24 27.70 44.22 2.10
N LEU A 25 26.93 44.25 1.01
CA LEU A 25 27.09 43.39 -0.17
C LEU A 25 28.29 43.91 -0.97
N GLU A 26 29.36 43.13 -1.11
CA GLU A 26 30.26 43.27 -2.24
C GLU A 26 29.54 42.71 -3.48
N ALA A 27 29.56 43.46 -4.58
CA ALA A 27 28.90 43.08 -5.81
C ALA A 27 29.61 41.88 -6.44
N ALA A 28 28.94 40.73 -6.46
CA ALA A 28 29.32 39.60 -7.29
C ALA A 28 29.20 39.99 -8.77
N GLU A 29 30.17 39.58 -9.57
CA GLU A 29 30.19 39.76 -11.03
C GLU A 29 28.94 39.09 -11.64
N ARG A 30 28.16 39.82 -12.44
CA ARG A 30 26.84 39.38 -12.95
C ARG A 30 26.94 38.86 -14.38
N SER A 31 26.32 37.72 -14.66
CA SER A 31 26.19 37.06 -15.96
C SER A 31 25.29 37.79 -16.95
N ILE A 32 24.27 38.51 -16.45
CA ILE A 32 23.34 39.30 -17.26
C ILE A 32 23.85 40.74 -17.31
N ASP A 33 24.07 41.25 -18.53
CA ASP A 33 24.51 42.62 -18.80
C ASP A 33 23.29 43.56 -18.77
N THR A 34 22.29 43.32 -19.63
CA THR A 34 21.07 44.13 -19.71
C THR A 34 19.83 43.30 -20.02
N VAL A 35 18.66 43.83 -19.61
CA VAL A 35 17.34 43.25 -19.90
C VAL A 35 16.42 44.36 -20.39
N ASP A 36 16.05 44.30 -21.67
CA ASP A 36 15.21 45.28 -22.35
C ASP A 36 13.83 44.70 -22.67
N LEU A 37 12.78 45.47 -22.41
CA LEU A 37 11.40 45.13 -22.78
C LEU A 37 10.97 45.99 -23.97
N ALA A 38 10.82 45.37 -25.14
CA ALA A 38 10.35 46.03 -26.35
C ALA A 38 8.87 45.70 -26.60
N ASP A 39 8.02 46.73 -26.71
CA ASP A 39 6.60 46.54 -26.99
C ASP A 39 6.34 46.54 -28.51
N LEU A 40 5.81 45.44 -29.04
CA LEU A 40 5.45 45.27 -30.45
C LEU A 40 3.92 45.36 -30.63
N PRO A 41 3.40 45.59 -31.85
CA PRO A 41 1.95 45.70 -32.07
C PRO A 41 1.14 44.46 -31.65
N ASP A 42 1.71 43.27 -31.82
CA ASP A 42 1.06 41.97 -31.59
C ASP A 42 1.68 41.16 -30.43
N ALA A 43 2.80 41.62 -29.87
CA ALA A 43 3.55 40.92 -28.84
C ALA A 43 4.38 41.89 -27.97
N GLN A 44 4.97 41.39 -26.89
CA GLN A 44 6.03 42.04 -26.15
C GLN A 44 7.29 41.16 -26.25
N GLU A 45 8.43 41.74 -26.62
CA GLU A 45 9.71 41.03 -26.69
C GLU A 45 10.53 41.34 -25.44
N VAL A 46 10.88 40.30 -24.68
CA VAL A 46 11.83 40.35 -23.56
C VAL A 46 13.20 40.00 -24.12
N ARG A 47 14.12 40.96 -24.17
CA ARG A 47 15.49 40.77 -24.68
C ARG A 47 16.47 40.76 -23.53
N VAL A 48 17.33 39.75 -23.49
CA VAL A 48 18.34 39.53 -22.46
C VAL A 48 19.71 39.47 -23.14
N ASP A 49 20.62 40.36 -22.74
CA ASP A 49 22.01 40.37 -23.19
C ASP A 49 22.92 39.87 -22.05
N PHE A 50 23.78 38.89 -22.35
CA PHE A 50 24.70 38.25 -21.42
C PHE A 50 26.14 38.79 -21.56
N ASN A 51 26.86 38.89 -20.45
CA ASN A 51 28.26 39.33 -20.42
C ASN A 51 29.25 38.28 -20.99
N ARG A 52 28.80 37.04 -21.19
CA ARG A 52 29.54 35.88 -21.72
C ARG A 52 28.71 35.07 -22.72
N PRO A 53 29.33 34.35 -23.67
CA PRO A 53 28.60 33.56 -24.66
C PRO A 53 27.95 32.32 -24.02
N LEU A 54 26.63 32.20 -24.17
CA LEU A 54 25.77 31.13 -23.65
C LEU A 54 25.04 30.42 -24.79
N GLN A 55 25.27 29.12 -24.94
CA GLN A 55 24.57 28.27 -25.89
C GLN A 55 23.18 27.90 -25.35
N TYR A 56 22.11 28.26 -26.07
CA TYR A 56 20.75 27.80 -25.78
C TYR A 56 20.64 26.28 -25.94
N LEU A 57 20.07 25.60 -24.93
CA LEU A 57 19.87 24.15 -24.92
C LEU A 57 18.41 23.76 -25.17
N SER A 58 17.49 24.31 -24.37
CA SER A 58 16.06 23.98 -24.41
C SER A 58 15.22 25.00 -23.62
N HIS A 59 13.90 24.94 -23.77
CA HIS A 59 12.98 25.60 -22.85
C HIS A 59 11.73 24.75 -22.60
N SER A 60 11.07 24.98 -21.47
CA SER A 60 9.83 24.32 -21.06
C SER A 60 8.87 25.32 -20.41
N PRO A 61 7.56 25.21 -20.67
CA PRO A 61 6.94 24.40 -21.73
C PRO A 61 7.14 25.05 -23.12
N LEU A 62 6.78 24.38 -24.22
CA LEU A 62 7.17 24.81 -25.58
C LEU A 62 6.51 26.12 -26.07
N ASN A 63 5.22 26.38 -25.76
CA ASN A 63 4.48 27.45 -26.45
C ASN A 63 3.59 28.34 -25.55
N SER A 64 3.17 27.87 -24.37
CA SER A 64 2.22 28.64 -23.54
C SER A 64 2.34 28.30 -22.06
N SER A 65 2.46 29.31 -21.19
CA SER A 65 2.65 29.11 -19.76
C SER A 65 2.49 30.39 -18.96
N ARG A 66 2.44 30.25 -17.63
CA ARG A 66 2.75 31.35 -16.70
C ARG A 66 4.23 31.38 -16.33
N ILE A 67 4.97 30.31 -16.57
CA ILE A 67 6.38 30.16 -16.21
C ILE A 67 7.11 29.56 -17.41
N VAL A 68 8.19 30.19 -17.84
CA VAL A 68 9.02 29.73 -18.94
C VAL A 68 10.42 29.51 -18.40
N GLN A 69 10.89 28.27 -18.43
CA GLN A 69 12.23 27.91 -18.01
C GLN A 69 13.07 27.63 -19.25
N VAL A 70 14.20 28.32 -19.35
CA VAL A 70 15.14 28.24 -20.48
C VAL A 70 16.48 27.77 -19.94
N ARG A 71 17.11 26.81 -20.60
CA ARG A 71 18.42 26.28 -20.21
C ARG A 71 19.49 26.72 -21.19
N PHE A 72 20.64 27.09 -20.66
CA PHE A 72 21.82 27.53 -21.37
C PHE A 72 23.07 26.80 -20.89
N ARG A 73 24.10 26.76 -21.73
CA ARG A 73 25.44 26.27 -21.39
C ARG A 73 26.49 27.34 -21.70
N PRO A 74 27.39 27.70 -20.78
CA PRO A 74 28.53 28.56 -21.10
C PRO A 74 29.43 27.91 -22.16
N VAL A 75 29.90 28.68 -23.13
CA VAL A 75 30.81 28.17 -24.17
C VAL A 75 32.24 28.01 -23.63
N ASP A 76 32.61 28.77 -22.61
CA ASP A 76 33.95 28.77 -22.02
C ASP A 76 34.07 27.70 -20.90
N ARG A 77 35.06 26.80 -21.00
CA ARG A 77 35.33 25.72 -20.04
C ARG A 77 36.20 26.22 -18.89
N GLU A 78 35.61 26.65 -17.79
CA GLU A 78 36.30 26.74 -16.50
C GLU A 78 35.42 26.22 -15.36
N ILE A 79 36.05 25.43 -14.49
CA ILE A 79 35.45 24.83 -13.29
C ILE A 79 35.53 25.88 -12.19
N GLU A 80 34.47 26.68 -12.05
CA GLU A 80 34.17 27.40 -10.81
C GLU A 80 32.83 26.89 -10.26
N SER A 81 32.88 26.18 -9.13
CA SER A 81 31.73 25.60 -8.44
C SER A 81 31.18 26.59 -7.41
N SER A 82 30.58 27.69 -7.87
CA SER A 82 29.72 28.56 -7.07
C SER A 82 28.35 28.67 -7.74
N ARG A 83 27.26 28.58 -6.96
CA ARG A 83 25.90 28.85 -7.45
C ARG A 83 25.74 30.36 -7.61
N GLU A 84 25.71 30.85 -8.86
CA GLU A 84 25.31 32.22 -9.18
C GLU A 84 23.79 32.25 -9.38
N VAL A 85 23.09 33.13 -8.65
CA VAL A 85 21.67 33.43 -8.87
C VAL A 85 21.48 34.92 -9.07
N GLU A 86 20.87 35.30 -10.19
CA GLU A 86 20.56 36.68 -10.55
C GLU A 86 19.06 36.85 -10.77
N GLU A 87 18.44 37.79 -10.05
CA GLU A 87 16.99 38.00 -10.05
C GLU A 87 16.62 39.43 -10.49
N PHE A 88 15.61 39.53 -11.35
CA PHE A 88 15.04 40.78 -11.87
C PHE A 88 13.51 40.77 -11.71
N ASN A 89 12.94 41.90 -11.31
CA ASN A 89 11.52 42.02 -10.95
C ASN A 89 10.85 43.23 -11.65
N TRP A 90 9.62 43.05 -12.14
CA TRP A 90 8.80 44.08 -12.81
C TRP A 90 7.37 44.15 -12.28
N GLN A 91 6.73 45.32 -12.42
CA GLN A 91 5.30 45.46 -12.18
C GLN A 91 4.50 45.08 -13.44
N ALA A 92 3.75 43.99 -13.35
CA ALA A 92 2.96 43.50 -14.49
C ALA A 92 1.81 44.45 -14.85
N THR A 93 1.60 44.65 -16.15
CA THR A 93 0.46 45.38 -16.73
C THR A 93 -0.29 44.50 -17.75
N ASP A 94 -1.43 44.97 -18.26
CA ASP A 94 -2.22 44.23 -19.25
C ASP A 94 -1.48 43.99 -20.56
N ASN A 95 -0.50 44.81 -20.93
CA ASN A 95 0.34 44.62 -22.12
C ASN A 95 1.72 44.01 -21.79
N SER A 96 2.18 44.13 -20.54
CA SER A 96 3.46 43.60 -20.06
C SER A 96 3.27 42.63 -18.91
N PRO A 97 2.96 41.35 -19.17
CA PRO A 97 2.62 40.40 -18.12
C PRO A 97 3.83 39.87 -17.32
N LEU A 98 5.07 40.21 -17.67
CA LEU A 98 6.28 39.75 -16.98
C LEU A 98 6.32 40.29 -15.54
N GLN A 99 6.57 39.41 -14.57
CA GLN A 99 6.68 39.72 -13.15
C GLN A 99 8.10 39.57 -12.64
N GLU A 100 8.78 38.50 -13.04
CA GLU A 100 10.04 38.06 -12.45
C GLU A 100 10.86 37.30 -13.49
N MET A 101 12.19 37.45 -13.42
CA MET A 101 13.16 36.69 -14.19
C MET A 101 14.33 36.28 -13.30
N VAL A 102 14.63 34.99 -13.21
CA VAL A 102 15.69 34.42 -12.36
C VAL A 102 16.66 33.62 -13.21
N LEU A 103 17.96 33.88 -13.13
CA LEU A 103 19.01 33.05 -13.73
C LEU A 103 19.74 32.28 -12.63
N GLU A 104 19.78 30.95 -12.71
CA GLU A 104 20.39 30.06 -11.72
C GLU A 104 21.46 29.17 -12.36
N LYS A 105 22.60 28.95 -11.69
CA LYS A 105 23.56 27.91 -12.09
C LYS A 105 23.22 26.56 -11.45
N ASP A 106 22.95 25.57 -12.29
CA ASP A 106 22.68 24.17 -11.90
C ASP A 106 23.99 23.40 -11.61
N GLU A 107 23.90 22.27 -10.90
CA GLU A 107 25.03 21.48 -10.39
C GLU A 107 25.96 20.92 -11.49
N VAL A 108 25.52 20.97 -12.76
CA VAL A 108 26.23 20.47 -13.94
C VAL A 108 26.76 21.60 -14.83
N SER A 109 26.93 22.81 -14.30
CA SER A 109 27.40 24.00 -15.05
C SER A 109 26.47 24.47 -16.18
N GLU A 110 25.19 24.12 -16.12
CA GLU A 110 24.13 24.69 -16.97
C GLU A 110 23.49 25.89 -16.26
N LEU A 111 23.11 26.91 -17.01
CA LEU A 111 22.39 28.08 -16.50
C LEU A 111 20.91 27.96 -16.84
N LYS A 112 20.03 28.17 -15.86
CA LYS A 112 18.58 28.08 -15.98
C LYS A 112 17.96 29.46 -15.78
N LEU A 113 17.37 30.02 -16.83
CA LEU A 113 16.62 31.27 -16.81
C LEU A 113 15.13 30.98 -16.67
N THR A 114 14.49 31.47 -15.62
CA THR A 114 13.06 31.31 -15.34
C THR A 114 12.36 32.65 -15.49
N LEU A 115 11.43 32.78 -16.44
CA LEU A 115 10.55 33.95 -16.60
C LEU A 115 9.16 33.63 -16.05
N ARG A 116 8.63 34.48 -15.16
CA ARG A 116 7.28 34.33 -14.58
C ARG A 116 6.36 35.46 -15.04
N PHE A 117 5.14 35.09 -15.43
CA PHE A 117 4.10 35.97 -15.95
C PHE A 117 2.85 35.98 -15.05
N SER A 118 2.20 37.13 -14.94
CA SER A 118 0.99 37.36 -14.12
C SER A 118 -0.24 36.57 -14.61
N ARG A 119 -0.23 36.18 -15.89
CA ARG A 119 -1.27 35.38 -16.53
C ARG A 119 -0.64 34.40 -17.51
N LYS A 120 -1.43 33.43 -17.96
CA LYS A 120 -0.96 32.47 -18.97
C LYS A 120 -0.75 33.24 -20.28
N VAL A 121 0.44 33.16 -20.85
CA VAL A 121 0.80 33.81 -22.11
C VAL A 121 1.24 32.77 -23.13
N ASP A 122 0.96 33.03 -24.40
CA ASP A 122 1.57 32.31 -25.51
C ASP A 122 2.90 33.01 -25.84
N PHE A 123 3.96 32.25 -26.07
CA PHE A 123 5.29 32.81 -26.30
C PHE A 123 6.11 32.00 -27.29
N GLU A 124 7.09 32.65 -27.90
CA GLU A 124 8.11 32.07 -28.78
C GLU A 124 9.50 32.45 -28.25
N VAL A 125 10.44 31.51 -28.30
CA VAL A 125 11.82 31.71 -27.85
C VAL A 125 12.77 31.77 -29.03
N LYS A 126 13.66 32.78 -29.05
CA LYS A 126 14.69 32.96 -30.09
C LYS A 126 16.07 33.19 -29.47
N SER A 127 17.06 32.46 -29.95
CA SER A 127 18.48 32.72 -29.66
C SER A 127 19.03 33.69 -30.71
N GLY A 128 19.86 34.64 -30.30
CA GLY A 128 20.61 35.50 -31.21
C GLY A 128 21.79 34.76 -31.85
N ASP A 129 22.28 35.30 -32.97
CA ASP A 129 23.36 34.69 -33.77
C ASP A 129 24.74 34.73 -33.08
N ASP A 130 24.92 35.58 -32.06
CA ASP A 130 26.20 35.82 -31.36
C ASP A 130 26.35 35.04 -30.05
N LEU A 131 25.38 34.18 -29.70
CA LEU A 131 25.29 33.42 -28.44
C LEU A 131 25.32 34.29 -27.17
N ARG A 132 25.24 35.62 -27.29
CA ARG A 132 25.21 36.55 -26.14
C ARG A 132 23.84 37.19 -25.96
N ARG A 133 22.96 37.07 -26.96
CA ARG A 133 21.60 37.59 -26.91
C ARG A 133 20.54 36.49 -26.93
N PHE A 134 19.52 36.68 -26.11
CA PHE A 134 18.36 35.82 -26.02
C PHE A 134 17.06 36.64 -26.01
N ALA A 135 16.01 36.18 -26.71
CA ALA A 135 14.74 36.88 -26.78
C ALA A 135 13.53 35.95 -26.56
N VAL A 136 12.57 36.40 -25.75
CA VAL A 136 11.25 35.75 -25.57
C VAL A 136 10.17 36.69 -26.08
N ARG A 137 9.48 36.30 -27.15
CA ARG A 137 8.35 37.05 -27.70
C ARG A 137 7.05 36.54 -27.11
N VAL A 138 6.35 37.39 -26.38
CA VAL A 138 5.12 37.09 -25.63
C VAL A 138 3.92 37.69 -26.36
N PHE A 139 3.01 36.87 -26.89
CA PHE A 139 1.90 37.35 -27.70
C PHE A 139 0.79 38.02 -26.88
N LYS A 140 0.24 39.12 -27.40
CA LYS A 140 -0.90 39.81 -26.79
C LYS A 140 -2.19 39.03 -27.03
N PRO A 141 -3.12 38.95 -26.05
CA PRO A 141 -4.39 38.25 -26.23
C PRO A 141 -5.23 38.94 -27.30
N VAL A 142 -5.70 38.17 -28.29
CA VAL A 142 -6.57 38.68 -29.36
C VAL A 142 -7.90 39.13 -28.77
N ALA A 143 -8.20 40.43 -28.83
CA ALA A 143 -9.50 40.96 -28.46
C ALA A 143 -10.57 40.45 -29.45
N GLU A 144 -11.68 39.92 -28.94
CA GLU A 144 -12.85 39.58 -29.75
C GLU A 144 -13.36 40.82 -30.47
N TYR A 145 -13.19 40.88 -31.79
CA TYR A 145 -13.81 41.89 -32.65
C TYR A 145 -15.12 41.36 -33.22
N SER A 146 -16.21 42.09 -32.94
CA SER A 146 -17.52 41.96 -33.59
C SER A 146 -17.48 42.37 -35.06
N GLU A 147 -18.32 41.70 -35.86
CA GLU A 147 -18.57 41.82 -37.31
C GLU A 147 -18.40 43.21 -37.98
N LYS A 148 -17.86 43.20 -39.21
CA LYS A 148 -18.44 43.86 -40.40
C LYS A 148 -17.92 43.27 -41.72
N VAL A 149 -18.82 43.22 -42.69
CA VAL A 149 -18.85 42.49 -43.98
C VAL A 149 -17.89 43.03 -45.05
N ALA A 150 -17.29 42.15 -45.86
CA ALA A 150 -17.09 42.35 -47.31
C ALA A 150 -16.78 41.02 -48.04
N THR A 151 -17.69 40.66 -48.94
CA THR A 151 -17.62 39.60 -49.96
C THR A 151 -16.38 39.71 -50.84
N THR A 152 -15.73 38.60 -51.20
CA THR A 152 -15.33 38.28 -52.60
C THR A 152 -15.03 36.78 -52.71
N ALA A 153 -15.64 36.16 -53.71
CA ALA A 153 -15.58 34.75 -54.02
C ALA A 153 -14.21 34.27 -54.55
N ALA A 154 -13.85 33.03 -54.20
CA ALA A 154 -13.11 32.13 -55.07
C ALA A 154 -13.42 30.67 -54.66
N ALA A 155 -14.17 29.96 -55.51
CA ALA A 155 -14.36 28.50 -55.44
C ALA A 155 -13.27 27.79 -56.31
N PRO A 156 -13.23 26.45 -56.37
CA PRO A 156 -12.43 25.59 -55.50
C PRO A 156 -11.39 24.77 -56.29
N ILE A 157 -10.37 24.23 -55.61
CA ILE A 157 -9.57 23.13 -56.17
C ILE A 157 -9.50 22.00 -55.13
N MET A 158 -10.28 20.94 -55.38
CA MET A 158 -9.95 19.60 -54.91
C MET A 158 -9.19 18.86 -56.01
N PRO A 159 -8.16 18.08 -55.63
CA PRO A 159 -8.09 16.67 -56.01
C PRO A 159 -7.74 15.82 -54.77
N GLY A 160 -8.13 14.57 -54.60
CA GLY A 160 -8.46 13.55 -55.58
C GLY A 160 -7.62 12.29 -55.28
N ALA A 161 -8.20 11.39 -54.47
CA ALA A 161 -8.05 9.93 -54.37
C ALA A 161 -6.65 9.25 -54.44
N GLY A 162 -6.35 8.49 -53.37
CA GLY A 162 -5.43 7.35 -53.39
C GLY A 162 -5.45 6.54 -52.08
N ALA A 163 -5.71 5.23 -52.20
CA ALA A 163 -5.59 4.13 -51.23
C ALA A 163 -6.79 3.78 -50.31
N VAL A 164 -7.03 2.46 -50.25
CA VAL A 164 -8.15 1.73 -49.67
C VAL A 164 -7.81 1.33 -48.23
N GLY A 165 -8.75 1.53 -47.31
CA GLY A 165 -8.72 1.00 -45.94
C GLY A 165 -8.13 1.95 -44.89
N GLY A 166 -8.98 2.74 -44.24
CA GLY A 166 -8.61 3.65 -43.14
C GLY A 166 -8.99 5.10 -43.43
N VAL A 167 -9.63 5.76 -42.47
CA VAL A 167 -10.18 7.13 -42.53
C VAL A 167 -9.25 8.11 -43.26
N ALA A 168 -9.71 8.68 -44.39
CA ALA A 168 -8.94 9.63 -45.19
C ALA A 168 -8.69 10.97 -44.46
N GLY A 169 -7.44 11.45 -44.49
CA GLY A 169 -7.03 12.85 -44.38
C GLY A 169 -7.70 13.74 -43.32
N VAL A 170 -7.54 13.44 -42.02
CA VAL A 170 -8.00 14.34 -40.95
C VAL A 170 -6.98 15.46 -40.75
N ASN A 171 -7.25 16.66 -41.26
CA ASN A 171 -6.44 17.85 -41.00
C ASN A 171 -6.86 18.49 -39.65
N LEU A 172 -5.98 18.43 -38.64
CA LEU A 172 -6.24 18.92 -37.29
C LEU A 172 -6.09 20.44 -37.13
N ASP A 173 -5.62 21.15 -38.16
CA ASP A 173 -5.53 22.61 -38.17
C ASP A 173 -6.87 23.29 -38.49
N TYR A 174 -7.87 22.52 -38.91
CA TYR A 174 -9.22 22.96 -39.25
C TYR A 174 -10.13 23.07 -38.02
N PRO A 175 -10.62 24.27 -37.63
CA PRO A 175 -11.18 24.49 -36.28
C PRO A 175 -12.69 24.28 -36.19
N TYR A 176 -13.37 23.97 -37.28
CA TYR A 176 -14.83 23.84 -37.29
C TYR A 176 -15.28 22.38 -37.25
N THR A 177 -16.40 22.12 -36.56
CA THR A 177 -17.05 20.80 -36.44
C THR A 177 -18.55 20.96 -36.51
N ILE A 178 -19.27 19.89 -36.85
CA ILE A 178 -20.73 19.82 -36.77
C ILE A 178 -21.10 18.89 -35.62
N THR A 179 -21.86 19.38 -34.64
CA THR A 179 -22.40 18.55 -33.55
C THR A 179 -23.66 17.85 -34.04
N LEU A 180 -23.68 16.52 -33.99
CA LEU A 180 -24.78 15.67 -34.47
C LEU A 180 -25.82 15.40 -33.38
N LYS A 181 -25.38 15.12 -32.16
CA LYS A 181 -26.25 14.80 -31.02
C LYS A 181 -25.62 15.20 -29.71
N THR A 182 -26.44 15.60 -28.74
CA THR A 182 -26.02 15.93 -27.36
C THR A 182 -26.86 15.13 -26.36
N SER A 183 -26.26 14.68 -25.26
CA SER A 183 -26.92 13.90 -24.20
C SER A 183 -26.32 14.22 -22.83
N GLU A 184 -27.13 14.20 -21.78
CA GLU A 184 -26.69 14.29 -20.37
C GLU A 184 -26.34 12.91 -19.77
N LYS A 185 -26.56 11.83 -20.52
CA LYS A 185 -26.14 10.46 -20.18
C LYS A 185 -25.15 9.94 -21.23
N PRO A 186 -24.19 9.07 -20.85
CA PRO A 186 -23.25 8.48 -21.79
C PRO A 186 -23.98 7.82 -22.95
N PHE A 187 -23.45 8.03 -24.15
CA PHE A 187 -23.87 7.28 -25.31
C PHE A 187 -23.44 5.81 -25.11
N GLY A 188 -24.38 4.86 -25.15
CA GLY A 188 -24.05 3.42 -25.16
C GLY A 188 -23.33 3.02 -26.45
N LYS A 189 -23.29 1.73 -26.82
CA LYS A 189 -22.86 1.34 -28.18
C LYS A 189 -23.84 1.97 -29.19
N ILE A 190 -23.43 3.06 -29.84
CA ILE A 190 -24.21 3.75 -30.85
C ILE A 190 -23.75 3.31 -32.23
N SER A 191 -24.69 2.78 -32.99
CA SER A 191 -24.56 2.60 -34.42
C SER A 191 -25.18 3.80 -35.13
N ILE A 192 -24.39 4.52 -35.93
CA ILE A 192 -24.85 5.63 -36.76
C ILE A 192 -25.02 5.10 -38.19
N ALA A 193 -26.16 5.41 -38.82
CA ALA A 193 -26.38 5.11 -40.22
C ALA A 193 -25.34 5.83 -41.09
N ALA A 194 -24.51 5.07 -41.80
CA ALA A 194 -23.51 5.62 -42.71
C ALA A 194 -24.23 6.37 -43.84
N THR A 195 -23.99 7.69 -43.95
CA THR A 195 -24.26 8.43 -45.19
C THR A 195 -22.93 8.62 -45.94
N PRO A 196 -22.93 8.66 -47.28
CA PRO A 196 -21.71 8.87 -48.08
C PRO A 196 -20.98 10.19 -47.73
N GLU A 197 -21.68 11.13 -47.11
CA GLU A 197 -21.14 12.42 -46.68
C GLU A 197 -20.36 12.34 -45.37
N LEU A 198 -20.64 11.36 -44.50
CA LEU A 198 -19.95 11.16 -43.21
C LEU A 198 -18.65 10.35 -43.35
N GLU A 199 -18.51 9.54 -44.41
CA GLU A 199 -17.30 8.72 -44.64
C GLU A 199 -16.03 9.54 -44.85
N LYS A 200 -16.18 10.80 -45.26
CA LYS A 200 -15.07 11.71 -45.57
C LYS A 200 -14.53 12.46 -44.36
N TYR A 201 -15.17 12.32 -43.19
CA TYR A 201 -14.87 13.10 -41.99
C TYR A 201 -14.82 12.20 -40.75
N ARG A 202 -14.03 12.61 -39.76
CA ARG A 202 -13.96 11.87 -38.49
C ARG A 202 -15.24 12.11 -37.70
N VAL A 203 -15.93 11.03 -37.33
CA VAL A 203 -17.06 11.05 -36.40
C VAL A 203 -16.58 10.57 -35.03
N TYR A 204 -16.76 11.40 -34.00
CA TYR A 204 -16.25 11.13 -32.66
C TYR A 204 -17.15 11.69 -31.56
N ALA A 205 -17.06 11.09 -30.37
CA ALA A 205 -17.74 11.55 -29.17
C ALA A 205 -16.82 12.40 -28.28
N THR A 206 -17.37 13.47 -27.68
CA THR A 206 -16.68 14.28 -26.67
C THR A 206 -17.49 14.43 -25.40
N GLU A 207 -16.79 14.45 -24.27
CA GLU A 207 -17.33 14.75 -22.95
C GLU A 207 -16.93 16.18 -22.56
N LEU A 208 -17.89 16.98 -22.14
CA LEU A 208 -17.67 18.37 -21.73
C LEU A 208 -18.33 18.63 -20.38
N GLU A 209 -17.53 19.06 -19.41
CA GLU A 209 -18.03 19.57 -18.14
C GLU A 209 -18.46 21.04 -18.29
N LYS A 210 -19.73 21.34 -18.02
CA LYS A 210 -20.25 22.70 -18.06
C LYS A 210 -21.11 22.99 -16.84
N LYS A 211 -20.68 23.95 -16.00
CA LYS A 211 -21.37 24.37 -14.77
C LYS A 211 -21.72 23.20 -13.83
N GLY A 212 -20.78 22.26 -13.64
CA GLY A 212 -20.94 21.11 -12.74
C GLY A 212 -21.85 19.99 -13.25
N LYS A 213 -22.15 19.95 -14.56
CA LYS A 213 -22.85 18.84 -15.23
C LYS A 213 -22.06 18.37 -16.45
N THR A 214 -21.96 17.05 -16.60
CA THR A 214 -21.30 16.40 -17.73
C THR A 214 -22.25 16.27 -18.92
N VAL A 215 -21.80 16.70 -20.10
CA VAL A 215 -22.55 16.64 -21.34
C VAL A 215 -21.76 15.89 -22.40
N TYR A 216 -22.36 14.85 -22.99
CA TYR A 216 -21.80 14.03 -24.05
C TYR A 216 -22.28 14.54 -25.41
N ARG A 217 -21.37 14.67 -26.38
CA ARG A 217 -21.69 15.12 -27.75
C ARG A 217 -21.10 14.19 -28.79
N ILE A 218 -21.84 13.91 -29.84
CA ILE A 218 -21.33 13.28 -31.07
C ILE A 218 -21.06 14.40 -32.07
N ARG A 219 -19.87 14.41 -32.67
CA ARG A 219 -19.44 15.45 -33.61
C ARG A 219 -18.83 14.83 -34.86
N VAL A 220 -18.87 15.58 -35.95
CA VAL A 220 -18.19 15.27 -37.21
C VAL A 220 -17.31 16.46 -37.62
N GLY A 221 -16.08 16.17 -38.07
CA GLY A 221 -15.10 17.19 -38.42
C GLY A 221 -13.81 16.63 -39.03
N PHE A 222 -12.86 17.48 -39.41
CA PHE A 222 -12.77 18.93 -39.17
C PHE A 222 -12.89 19.77 -40.46
N PHE A 223 -13.43 20.99 -40.35
CA PHE A 223 -13.64 21.92 -41.47
C PHE A 223 -12.74 23.17 -41.35
N PRO A 224 -12.11 23.62 -42.45
CA PRO A 224 -11.17 24.74 -42.45
C PRO A 224 -11.83 26.07 -42.06
N ASP A 225 -13.06 26.27 -42.50
CA ASP A 225 -13.88 27.46 -42.28
C ASP A 225 -15.35 27.05 -42.03
N GLN A 226 -16.15 28.03 -41.59
CA GLN A 226 -17.57 27.82 -41.30
C GLN A 226 -18.38 27.51 -42.56
N GLU A 227 -18.03 28.12 -43.71
CA GLU A 227 -18.72 27.95 -44.99
C GLU A 227 -18.62 26.50 -45.51
N SER A 228 -17.46 25.88 -45.34
CA SER A 228 -17.19 24.47 -45.64
C SER A 228 -18.03 23.52 -44.78
N ALA A 229 -18.30 23.88 -43.52
CA ALA A 229 -19.19 23.11 -42.65
C ALA A 229 -20.67 23.32 -43.01
N GLU A 230 -21.05 24.54 -43.42
CA GLU A 230 -22.41 24.87 -43.87
C GLU A 230 -22.80 24.16 -45.18
N ALA A 231 -21.84 23.97 -46.09
CA ALA A 231 -22.06 23.30 -47.37
C ALA A 231 -22.60 21.86 -47.23
N ILE A 232 -22.28 21.17 -46.13
CA ILE A 232 -22.69 19.77 -45.91
C ILE A 232 -23.69 19.59 -44.75
N VAL A 233 -23.84 20.59 -43.85
CA VAL A 233 -24.76 20.49 -42.70
C VAL A 233 -26.21 20.30 -43.16
N GLY A 234 -26.57 20.82 -44.34
CA GLY A 234 -27.89 20.67 -44.94
C GLY A 234 -28.25 19.20 -45.24
N SER A 235 -27.29 18.40 -45.73
CA SER A 235 -27.49 16.96 -45.90
C SER A 235 -27.53 16.21 -44.57
N ILE A 236 -26.61 16.56 -43.65
CA ILE A 236 -26.55 15.95 -42.32
C ILE A 236 -27.84 16.19 -41.54
N ARG A 237 -28.49 17.36 -41.69
CA ARG A 237 -29.77 17.69 -41.03
C ARG A 237 -30.95 16.83 -41.49
N LYS A 238 -30.87 16.17 -42.65
CA LYS A 238 -31.89 15.22 -43.09
C LYS A 238 -31.93 13.96 -42.22
N VAL A 239 -30.81 13.62 -41.57
CA VAL A 239 -30.66 12.47 -40.67
C VAL A 239 -30.56 12.91 -39.20
N PHE A 240 -29.90 14.04 -38.94
CA PHE A 240 -29.69 14.63 -37.62
C PHE A 240 -30.31 16.03 -37.56
N ALA A 241 -31.64 16.09 -37.39
CA ALA A 241 -32.41 17.34 -37.44
C ALA A 241 -31.89 18.45 -36.49
N THR A 242 -31.21 18.06 -35.41
CA THR A 242 -30.63 18.98 -34.42
C THR A 242 -29.16 19.29 -34.66
N ALA A 243 -28.61 19.16 -35.88
CA ALA A 243 -27.19 19.42 -36.11
C ALA A 243 -26.84 20.92 -36.24
N TRP A 244 -25.77 21.35 -35.56
CA TRP A 244 -25.24 22.73 -35.61
C TRP A 244 -23.71 22.77 -35.69
N ILE A 245 -23.17 23.88 -36.20
CA ILE A 245 -21.73 24.08 -36.37
C ILE A 245 -21.14 24.71 -35.09
N SER A 246 -19.94 24.28 -34.73
CA SER A 246 -19.18 24.82 -33.59
C SER A 246 -17.69 24.85 -33.87
N LYS A 247 -17.03 25.94 -33.47
CA LYS A 247 -15.57 26.04 -33.46
C LYS A 247 -15.01 25.31 -32.23
N VAL A 248 -13.95 24.52 -32.42
CA VAL A 248 -13.35 23.66 -31.39
C VAL A 248 -11.88 23.98 -31.18
N SER A 249 -11.41 23.78 -29.95
CA SER A 249 -10.04 24.09 -29.56
C SER A 249 -9.03 23.12 -30.21
N LYS A 250 -7.78 23.56 -30.42
CA LYS A 250 -6.69 22.68 -30.88
C LYS A 250 -6.54 21.42 -30.01
N ARG A 251 -6.79 21.54 -28.71
CA ARG A 251 -6.81 20.43 -27.74
C ARG A 251 -7.91 19.40 -28.03
N GLU A 252 -9.16 19.82 -28.25
CA GLU A 252 -10.27 18.90 -28.59
C GLU A 252 -10.00 18.18 -29.92
N ARG A 253 -9.38 18.88 -30.89
CA ARG A 253 -9.02 18.29 -32.19
C ARG A 253 -7.99 17.18 -32.06
N LEU A 254 -6.92 17.41 -31.28
CA LEU A 254 -5.91 16.41 -30.96
C LEU A 254 -6.51 15.21 -30.23
N GLN A 255 -7.44 15.41 -29.29
CA GLN A 255 -8.05 14.34 -28.49
C GLN A 255 -9.16 13.56 -29.22
N SER A 256 -9.59 13.98 -30.41
CA SER A 256 -10.72 13.38 -31.14
C SER A 256 -10.53 11.91 -31.55
N HIS A 257 -9.29 11.40 -31.58
CA HIS A 257 -9.03 10.00 -31.91
C HIS A 257 -9.49 9.02 -30.81
N ASN A 258 -9.62 9.49 -29.56
CA ASN A 258 -10.01 8.65 -28.42
C ASN A 258 -11.51 8.33 -28.38
N GLY A 259 -12.32 9.02 -29.18
CA GLY A 259 -13.78 8.90 -29.16
C GLY A 259 -14.39 8.45 -30.49
N ILE A 260 -13.62 7.82 -31.39
CA ILE A 260 -14.07 7.47 -32.74
C ILE A 260 -15.29 6.54 -32.69
N ILE A 261 -16.31 6.83 -33.50
CA ILE A 261 -17.52 6.02 -33.63
C ILE A 261 -17.48 5.26 -34.96
N GLU A 262 -17.62 3.94 -34.91
CA GLU A 262 -17.78 3.10 -36.12
C GLU A 262 -19.15 3.34 -36.79
N LEU A 263 -19.14 3.62 -38.10
CA LEU A 263 -20.35 3.76 -38.91
C LEU A 263 -20.83 2.37 -39.39
N GLN A 264 -22.14 2.09 -39.33
CA GLN A 264 -22.70 0.83 -39.86
C GLN A 264 -23.57 1.08 -41.10
N TYR A 265 -23.41 0.21 -42.09
CA TYR A 265 -24.19 0.23 -43.34
C TYR A 265 -25.51 -0.53 -43.17
N PRO A 266 -26.64 -0.02 -43.67
CA PRO A 266 -27.82 -0.86 -43.86
C PRO A 266 -27.49 -1.94 -44.89
N LYS A 267 -27.67 -3.21 -44.53
CA LYS A 267 -27.60 -4.32 -45.48
C LYS A 267 -28.60 -4.06 -46.61
N SER A 268 -28.09 -4.05 -47.84
CA SER A 268 -28.91 -4.01 -49.05
C SER A 268 -29.99 -5.08 -49.00
N ALA A 269 -31.23 -4.65 -49.26
CA ALA A 269 -32.40 -5.49 -49.33
C ALA A 269 -32.33 -6.40 -50.58
N ALA A 270 -32.37 -7.71 -50.34
CA ALA A 270 -32.83 -8.69 -51.31
C ALA A 270 -33.75 -9.69 -50.59
N GLY A 271 -35.06 -9.51 -50.80
CA GLY A 271 -36.00 -10.61 -50.99
C GLY A 271 -36.55 -11.38 -49.79
N SER A 272 -37.80 -11.03 -49.47
CA SER A 272 -38.94 -11.92 -49.16
C SER A 272 -39.15 -12.46 -47.74
N GLY A 273 -40.34 -12.16 -47.21
CA GLY A 273 -41.09 -13.04 -46.32
C GLY A 273 -41.52 -12.43 -44.99
N GLU A 274 -42.52 -11.55 -45.00
CA GLU A 274 -43.36 -11.22 -43.84
C GLU A 274 -43.95 -12.48 -43.18
N VAL A 275 -44.15 -12.43 -41.86
CA VAL A 275 -45.49 -12.59 -41.23
C VAL A 275 -45.52 -11.76 -39.93
N GLU A 276 -46.42 -10.78 -39.89
CA GLU A 276 -46.87 -10.05 -38.70
C GLU A 276 -47.56 -10.99 -37.69
N THR A 277 -47.57 -10.61 -36.39
CA THR A 277 -48.84 -10.34 -35.68
C THR A 277 -48.60 -9.72 -34.30
N THR A 278 -48.99 -8.44 -34.19
CA THR A 278 -49.91 -7.82 -33.20
C THR A 278 -49.78 -8.11 -31.68
N GLY A 279 -49.81 -7.02 -30.87
CA GLY A 279 -50.23 -7.13 -29.45
C GLY A 279 -49.88 -6.03 -28.44
N LYS A 280 -50.38 -4.80 -28.66
CA LYS A 280 -50.74 -3.71 -27.70
C LYS A 280 -50.29 -3.68 -26.21
N GLN A 281 -49.76 -2.50 -25.85
CA GLN A 281 -50.12 -1.56 -24.76
C GLN A 281 -49.99 -1.93 -23.26
N GLY A 282 -49.30 -1.04 -22.52
CA GLY A 282 -49.72 -0.59 -21.18
C GLY A 282 -48.64 -0.58 -20.08
N LEU A 283 -47.99 0.57 -19.87
CA LEU A 283 -47.30 0.95 -18.60
C LEU A 283 -48.37 1.28 -17.53
N PRO A 284 -48.14 1.03 -16.21
CA PRO A 284 -47.30 1.94 -15.41
C PRO A 284 -46.47 1.30 -14.25
N GLU A 285 -45.77 2.18 -13.55
CA GLU A 285 -44.64 2.06 -12.62
C GLU A 285 -44.84 1.24 -11.31
N THR A 286 -43.74 0.61 -10.84
CA THR A 286 -43.06 0.78 -9.51
C THR A 286 -42.59 -0.52 -8.85
N SER A 287 -41.39 -0.42 -8.24
CA SER A 287 -40.79 -1.26 -7.18
C SER A 287 -40.21 -2.63 -7.55
N GLY A 288 -39.04 -2.91 -6.98
CA GLY A 288 -38.17 -4.03 -7.36
C GLY A 288 -38.61 -5.40 -6.85
N ALA A 289 -38.32 -6.41 -7.67
CA ALA A 289 -37.89 -7.75 -7.26
C ALA A 289 -37.45 -8.46 -8.54
N SER A 290 -36.18 -8.84 -8.64
CA SER A 290 -35.71 -9.79 -9.66
C SER A 290 -36.30 -11.16 -9.36
N PHE A 291 -37.33 -11.55 -10.11
CA PHE A 291 -37.92 -12.89 -10.11
C PHE A 291 -37.52 -13.61 -11.41
N PHE A 292 -36.64 -14.61 -11.31
CA PHE A 292 -36.51 -15.67 -12.32
C PHE A 292 -36.36 -17.02 -11.59
N GLY A 293 -37.23 -17.98 -11.94
CA GLY A 293 -37.09 -19.40 -11.58
C GLY A 293 -37.70 -19.85 -10.25
N GLY A 294 -39.04 -19.91 -10.14
CA GLY A 294 -39.77 -20.89 -9.32
C GLY A 294 -39.63 -20.94 -7.78
N ILE A 295 -38.56 -20.41 -7.19
CA ILE A 295 -38.09 -20.70 -5.82
C ILE A 295 -37.93 -19.37 -5.07
N ASP A 296 -38.63 -19.20 -3.94
CA ASP A 296 -38.57 -17.97 -3.15
C ASP A 296 -37.34 -17.95 -2.24
N LEU A 297 -36.32 -17.17 -2.63
CA LEU A 297 -35.06 -17.05 -1.88
C LEU A 297 -35.20 -16.26 -0.56
N ARG A 298 -36.37 -15.67 -0.26
CA ARG A 298 -36.62 -14.95 1.00
C ARG A 298 -36.82 -15.89 2.19
N HIS A 299 -37.08 -17.16 1.92
CA HIS A 299 -37.28 -18.21 2.90
C HIS A 299 -35.95 -18.66 3.53
N PRO A 300 -35.79 -18.63 4.86
CA PRO A 300 -34.47 -18.80 5.48
C PRO A 300 -34.17 -20.23 5.93
N TYR A 301 -35.03 -21.23 5.71
CA TYR A 301 -34.81 -22.60 6.21
C TYR A 301 -34.51 -23.59 5.07
N ALA A 302 -33.64 -24.57 5.32
CA ALA A 302 -33.37 -25.69 4.40
C ALA A 302 -33.07 -26.98 5.18
N ILE A 303 -33.46 -28.12 4.63
CA ILE A 303 -33.18 -29.45 5.20
C ILE A 303 -31.79 -29.89 4.75
N ASN A 304 -30.96 -30.30 5.70
CA ASN A 304 -29.73 -31.02 5.46
C ASN A 304 -30.06 -32.49 5.26
N LEU A 305 -29.78 -33.06 4.09
CA LEU A 305 -30.03 -34.47 3.82
C LEU A 305 -28.88 -35.37 4.25
N GLU A 306 -27.63 -34.87 4.15
CA GLU A 306 -26.44 -35.65 4.48
C GLU A 306 -25.24 -34.72 4.77
N SER A 307 -24.35 -35.13 5.68
CA SER A 307 -23.10 -34.42 6.01
C SER A 307 -21.92 -35.39 6.07
N ALA A 308 -20.84 -35.04 5.39
CA ALA A 308 -19.72 -35.93 5.07
C ALA A 308 -18.74 -36.22 6.23
N ASP A 309 -18.99 -37.28 7.01
CA ASP A 309 -17.90 -38.17 7.50
C ASP A 309 -17.88 -39.50 6.70
N GLU A 310 -18.91 -39.82 5.90
CA GLU A 310 -18.95 -41.04 5.06
C GLU A 310 -18.31 -40.89 3.66
N TYR A 311 -17.98 -39.67 3.22
CA TYR A 311 -17.15 -39.46 2.01
C TYR A 311 -15.70 -39.94 2.19
N ARG A 312 -15.23 -40.12 3.43
CA ARG A 312 -13.87 -40.60 3.71
C ARG A 312 -13.71 -42.11 3.60
N ARG A 313 -14.80 -42.89 3.58
CA ARG A 313 -14.72 -44.37 3.63
C ARG A 313 -14.52 -45.05 2.27
N PHE A 314 -14.54 -44.31 1.15
CA PHE A 314 -14.19 -44.85 -0.17
C PHE A 314 -12.80 -44.45 -0.69
N ALA A 315 -12.04 -43.69 0.10
CA ALA A 315 -10.67 -43.30 -0.20
C ALA A 315 -9.78 -43.61 1.02
N LEU A 316 -9.51 -44.89 1.28
CA LEU A 316 -8.31 -45.39 2.00
C LEU A 316 -8.39 -46.91 2.23
N THR A 317 -7.77 -47.69 1.34
CA THR A 317 -7.06 -48.97 1.64
C THR A 317 -6.25 -49.28 0.37
N ILE A 318 -4.94 -49.55 0.33
CA ILE A 318 -4.02 -50.25 1.25
C ILE A 318 -2.60 -49.66 1.09
N GLU A 319 -1.87 -49.52 2.20
CA GLU A 319 -0.40 -49.45 2.28
C GLU A 319 0.20 -50.84 2.05
N SER A 320 1.12 -51.00 1.08
CA SER A 320 2.25 -51.94 1.22
C SER A 320 3.35 -51.68 0.20
N ASP A 321 4.53 -51.37 0.73
CA ASP A 321 5.93 -51.58 0.31
C ASP A 321 6.30 -51.82 -1.19
N PRO A 322 7.38 -51.19 -1.71
CA PRO A 322 7.73 -51.17 -3.12
C PRO A 322 8.70 -52.30 -3.48
N ALA A 323 8.18 -53.41 -4.00
CA ALA A 323 8.91 -54.34 -4.86
C ALA A 323 7.98 -55.48 -5.31
N ASP A 324 7.33 -55.34 -6.47
CA ASP A 324 7.36 -56.40 -7.48
C ASP A 324 6.68 -55.94 -8.78
N SER A 325 7.37 -56.18 -9.89
CA SER A 325 6.84 -56.02 -11.24
C SER A 325 5.84 -57.13 -11.54
N LYS A 326 4.56 -56.82 -11.80
CA LYS A 326 3.61 -57.58 -12.65
C LYS A 326 2.15 -57.12 -12.43
N VAL A 327 1.77 -55.96 -12.98
CA VAL A 327 0.35 -55.65 -13.26
C VAL A 327 0.27 -54.78 -14.53
N ALA A 328 0.79 -55.30 -15.65
CA ALA A 328 0.73 -54.62 -16.95
C ALA A 328 -0.37 -55.18 -17.89
N ASP A 329 -1.15 -56.18 -17.47
CA ASP A 329 -2.05 -56.92 -18.40
C ASP A 329 -3.55 -56.92 -18.00
N LYS A 330 -4.07 -55.84 -17.42
CA LYS A 330 -5.53 -55.76 -17.11
C LYS A 330 -6.25 -54.47 -17.50
N THR A 331 -5.65 -53.65 -18.37
CA THR A 331 -6.22 -52.34 -18.76
C THR A 331 -6.91 -52.35 -20.12
N GLU A 332 -7.12 -53.51 -20.76
CA GLU A 332 -7.76 -53.59 -22.09
C GLU A 332 -9.26 -53.92 -22.09
N GLU A 333 -9.92 -54.12 -20.93
CA GLU A 333 -11.34 -54.56 -20.91
C GLU A 333 -12.38 -53.46 -20.58
N ILE A 334 -11.99 -52.19 -20.40
CA ILE A 334 -12.94 -51.15 -19.92
C ILE A 334 -13.28 -50.07 -20.96
N LEU A 335 -12.46 -49.85 -21.99
CA LEU A 335 -12.66 -48.71 -22.91
C LEU A 335 -13.00 -49.17 -24.33
N GLY A 336 -14.29 -49.44 -24.56
CA GLY A 336 -14.85 -49.66 -25.89
C GLY A 336 -14.64 -48.47 -26.85
N PRO A 337 -14.76 -48.69 -28.17
CA PRO A 337 -14.06 -47.88 -29.17
C PRO A 337 -14.93 -46.75 -29.71
N ARG A 338 -15.10 -45.61 -29.01
CA ARG A 338 -15.73 -44.42 -29.63
C ARG A 338 -15.64 -43.09 -28.87
N TRP A 339 -14.46 -42.60 -28.52
CA TRP A 339 -14.33 -41.17 -28.17
C TRP A 339 -13.01 -40.56 -28.67
N THR A 340 -13.12 -39.53 -29.52
CA THR A 340 -12.02 -38.70 -30.02
C THR A 340 -12.00 -37.40 -29.23
N VAL A 341 -10.99 -37.15 -28.41
CA VAL A 341 -10.81 -35.87 -27.70
C VAL A 341 -9.88 -34.95 -28.50
N LYS A 342 -10.38 -33.78 -28.90
CA LYS A 342 -9.56 -32.70 -29.48
C LYS A 342 -8.80 -31.99 -28.38
N LEU A 343 -7.47 -32.18 -28.33
CA LEU A 343 -6.58 -31.42 -27.45
C LEU A 343 -6.29 -30.02 -28.02
N ARG A 344 -6.48 -28.98 -27.21
CA ARG A 344 -6.05 -27.60 -27.49
C ARG A 344 -4.70 -27.31 -26.81
N ARG A 345 -3.58 -27.75 -27.40
CA ARG A 345 -2.27 -27.07 -27.42
C ARG A 345 -1.21 -27.94 -28.11
N LYS A 346 -0.28 -27.29 -28.83
CA LYS A 346 0.81 -27.89 -29.61
C LYS A 346 1.83 -28.59 -28.70
N VAL A 347 2.19 -29.83 -29.04
CA VAL A 347 3.31 -30.58 -28.45
C VAL A 347 4.42 -30.71 -29.51
N HIS A 348 5.68 -30.52 -29.11
CA HIS A 348 6.86 -30.70 -29.96
C HIS A 348 7.25 -32.18 -30.04
N TYR A 349 7.72 -32.63 -31.20
CA TYR A 349 8.13 -34.02 -31.46
C TYR A 349 9.61 -34.06 -31.84
N ASP A 350 10.38 -34.96 -31.23
CA ASP A 350 11.68 -35.40 -31.77
C ASP A 350 11.54 -36.81 -32.34
N THR A 351 12.11 -37.02 -33.52
CA THR A 351 12.16 -38.33 -34.20
C THR A 351 13.61 -38.78 -34.29
N VAL A 352 13.91 -39.99 -33.83
CA VAL A 352 15.22 -40.65 -34.02
C VAL A 352 14.99 -41.98 -34.74
N GLY A 353 15.67 -42.20 -35.87
CA GLY A 353 15.85 -43.51 -36.51
C GLY A 353 15.04 -43.79 -37.80
N THR A 354 15.71 -44.41 -38.77
CA THR A 354 15.25 -44.75 -40.13
C THR A 354 14.76 -46.20 -40.24
N GLY A 355 13.65 -46.43 -40.96
CA GLY A 355 13.07 -47.76 -41.23
C GLY A 355 11.66 -47.94 -40.67
N SER A 356 10.89 -48.86 -41.25
CA SER A 356 9.42 -48.99 -41.21
C SER A 356 8.78 -49.35 -39.85
N GLU A 357 9.39 -48.99 -38.72
CA GLU A 357 8.76 -48.99 -37.40
C GLU A 357 9.17 -47.73 -36.63
N ARG A 358 8.31 -46.71 -36.63
CA ARG A 358 8.45 -45.53 -35.76
C ARG A 358 7.61 -45.75 -34.49
N ARG A 359 8.26 -45.88 -33.33
CA ARG A 359 7.61 -45.78 -32.01
C ARG A 359 7.65 -44.33 -31.52
N VAL A 360 6.50 -43.79 -31.11
CA VAL A 360 6.39 -42.52 -30.38
C VAL A 360 6.48 -42.84 -28.89
N VAL A 361 7.54 -42.41 -28.22
CA VAL A 361 7.65 -42.50 -26.76
C VAL A 361 7.23 -41.17 -26.15
N VAL A 362 6.10 -41.14 -25.45
CA VAL A 362 5.65 -40.00 -24.65
C VAL A 362 6.23 -40.15 -23.24
N ARG A 363 7.13 -39.24 -22.82
CA ARG A 363 7.56 -39.14 -21.42
C ARG A 363 6.56 -38.26 -20.68
N VAL A 364 5.72 -38.87 -19.86
CA VAL A 364 4.86 -38.17 -18.89
C VAL A 364 5.66 -37.98 -17.60
N ARG A 365 5.61 -36.78 -17.00
CA ARG A 365 6.21 -36.53 -15.68
C ARG A 365 5.31 -37.16 -14.59
N PRO A 366 5.86 -37.78 -13.54
CA PRO A 366 5.05 -38.32 -12.44
C PRO A 366 4.34 -37.18 -11.70
N GLY A 367 3.00 -37.19 -11.68
CA GLY A 367 2.17 -36.18 -11.00
C GLY A 367 0.80 -35.92 -11.64
N ASP A 368 0.62 -36.21 -12.93
CA ASP A 368 -0.60 -35.82 -13.67
C ASP A 368 -1.70 -36.91 -13.76
N GLU A 369 -1.58 -38.02 -13.01
CA GLU A 369 -2.62 -39.08 -12.96
C GLU A 369 -3.74 -38.79 -11.95
N GLU A 370 -3.50 -37.97 -10.92
CA GLU A 370 -4.47 -37.70 -9.84
C GLU A 370 -5.65 -36.82 -10.29
N ASP A 371 -5.42 -35.92 -11.25
CA ASP A 371 -6.45 -34.96 -11.67
C ASP A 371 -7.42 -35.53 -12.72
N LEU A 372 -7.05 -36.61 -13.42
CA LEU A 372 -7.91 -37.28 -14.40
C LEU A 372 -8.94 -38.22 -13.75
N GLN A 373 -8.63 -38.82 -12.59
CA GLN A 373 -9.58 -39.68 -11.86
C GLN A 373 -10.68 -38.92 -11.10
N ARG A 374 -10.47 -37.64 -10.75
CA ARG A 374 -11.46 -36.83 -10.01
C ARG A 374 -12.75 -36.54 -10.77
N SER A 375 -12.71 -36.52 -12.09
CA SER A 375 -13.84 -36.09 -12.92
C SER A 375 -14.91 -37.18 -13.16
N LEU A 376 -14.61 -38.45 -12.87
CA LEU A 376 -15.49 -39.59 -13.19
C LEU A 376 -16.40 -40.05 -12.02
N THR A 377 -16.27 -39.47 -10.82
CA THR A 377 -17.07 -39.83 -9.64
C THR A 377 -18.28 -38.93 -9.36
N GLU A 378 -18.32 -37.69 -9.84
CA GLU A 378 -19.40 -36.74 -9.53
C GLU A 378 -20.74 -37.12 -10.17
N GLN A 379 -20.71 -37.63 -11.41
CA GLN A 379 -21.92 -38.00 -12.16
C GLN A 379 -22.61 -39.25 -11.57
N GLN A 380 -21.84 -40.27 -11.18
CA GLN A 380 -22.35 -41.50 -10.56
C GLN A 380 -22.98 -41.22 -9.18
N MET A 381 -22.42 -40.27 -8.45
CA MET A 381 -22.96 -39.82 -7.17
C MET A 381 -24.31 -39.09 -7.33
N VAL A 382 -24.45 -38.27 -8.38
CA VAL A 382 -25.72 -37.60 -8.72
C VAL A 382 -26.81 -38.63 -9.04
N ASP A 383 -26.50 -39.66 -9.82
CA ASP A 383 -27.44 -40.71 -10.20
C ASP A 383 -27.90 -41.56 -9.00
N GLU A 384 -27.01 -41.83 -8.03
CA GLU A 384 -27.34 -42.58 -6.83
C GLU A 384 -28.18 -41.77 -5.81
N ILE A 385 -27.92 -40.46 -5.68
CA ILE A 385 -28.73 -39.54 -4.86
C ILE A 385 -30.16 -39.43 -5.43
N VAL A 386 -30.29 -39.31 -6.76
CA VAL A 386 -31.60 -39.31 -7.45
C VAL A 386 -32.34 -40.63 -7.23
N ARG A 387 -31.62 -41.77 -7.22
CA ARG A 387 -32.19 -43.10 -6.92
C ARG A 387 -32.68 -43.24 -5.47
N LYS A 388 -31.90 -42.79 -4.48
CA LYS A 388 -32.26 -42.84 -3.04
C LYS A 388 -33.44 -41.92 -2.69
N LEU A 389 -33.60 -40.81 -3.42
CA LEU A 389 -34.74 -39.89 -3.24
C LEU A 389 -36.09 -40.47 -3.72
N GLN A 390 -36.12 -41.64 -4.41
CA GLN A 390 -37.33 -42.31 -4.95
C GLN A 390 -38.41 -41.31 -5.39
N LEU A 391 -38.04 -40.34 -6.24
CA LEU A 391 -38.89 -39.22 -6.58
C LEU A 391 -40.14 -39.70 -7.34
N LYS A 392 -41.28 -39.83 -6.64
CA LYS A 392 -42.57 -39.68 -7.31
C LYS A 392 -42.66 -38.22 -7.79
N PRO A 393 -42.82 -37.97 -9.10
CA PRO A 393 -42.86 -36.62 -9.62
C PRO A 393 -44.10 -35.91 -9.07
N GLY A 394 -43.92 -35.02 -8.09
CA GLY A 394 -45.01 -34.22 -7.52
C GLY A 394 -44.70 -33.52 -6.19
N VAL A 395 -43.97 -34.15 -5.26
CA VAL A 395 -43.85 -33.61 -3.87
C VAL A 395 -42.72 -32.58 -3.69
N PHE A 396 -41.62 -32.72 -4.43
CA PHE A 396 -40.40 -31.92 -4.20
C PHE A 396 -40.11 -30.89 -5.29
N GLN A 397 -41.04 -30.69 -6.22
CA GLN A 397 -40.86 -29.84 -7.39
C GLN A 397 -40.48 -28.40 -7.01
N ASN A 398 -40.97 -27.88 -5.88
CA ASN A 398 -40.79 -26.51 -5.41
C ASN A 398 -39.49 -26.17 -4.68
N TYR A 399 -38.66 -27.16 -4.37
CA TYR A 399 -37.50 -26.97 -3.50
C TYR A 399 -36.21 -27.21 -4.26
N ARG A 400 -35.20 -26.37 -4.01
CA ARG A 400 -33.89 -26.48 -4.64
C ARG A 400 -33.07 -27.55 -3.91
N LEU A 401 -32.54 -28.50 -4.67
CA LEU A 401 -31.47 -29.38 -4.22
C LEU A 401 -30.12 -28.74 -4.58
N TYR A 402 -29.27 -28.47 -3.59
CA TYR A 402 -27.97 -27.82 -3.79
C TYR A 402 -26.94 -28.29 -2.76
N THR A 403 -25.65 -28.08 -3.03
CA THR A 403 -24.57 -28.38 -2.08
C THR A 403 -24.05 -27.13 -1.36
N SER A 404 -23.65 -27.31 -0.11
CA SER A 404 -23.16 -26.25 0.76
C SER A 404 -21.94 -26.74 1.54
N LYS A 405 -20.90 -25.91 1.62
CA LYS A 405 -19.71 -26.20 2.43
C LYS A 405 -19.76 -25.34 3.68
N ILE A 406 -19.69 -25.96 4.85
CA ILE A 406 -19.55 -25.24 6.11
C ILE A 406 -18.30 -25.73 6.83
N LYS A 407 -17.52 -24.81 7.37
CA LYS A 407 -16.51 -25.15 8.38
C LYS A 407 -17.22 -25.21 9.72
N THR A 408 -17.21 -26.37 10.35
CA THR A 408 -17.70 -26.52 11.73
C THR A 408 -16.68 -25.92 12.71
N ASP A 409 -17.11 -25.60 13.94
CA ASP A 409 -16.32 -24.86 14.93
C ASP A 409 -15.05 -25.61 15.39
N ASP A 410 -14.96 -26.91 15.10
CA ASP A 410 -13.83 -27.82 15.26
C ASP A 410 -12.88 -27.86 14.04
N GLY A 411 -13.09 -27.01 13.03
CA GLY A 411 -12.20 -26.82 11.89
C GLY A 411 -12.35 -27.83 10.75
N LYS A 412 -13.25 -28.80 10.87
CA LYS A 412 -13.59 -29.74 9.80
C LYS A 412 -14.45 -29.03 8.74
N VAL A 413 -14.19 -29.30 7.45
CA VAL A 413 -15.02 -28.82 6.34
C VAL A 413 -16.07 -29.88 6.03
N TRP A 414 -17.34 -29.56 6.29
CA TRP A 414 -18.46 -30.42 5.98
C TRP A 414 -19.03 -30.03 4.62
N ASN A 415 -19.05 -30.99 3.69
CA ASN A 415 -19.88 -30.90 2.49
C ASN A 415 -21.28 -31.40 2.85
N ARG A 416 -22.29 -30.58 2.56
CA ARG A 416 -23.68 -30.79 2.94
C ARG A 416 -24.56 -30.81 1.71
N LEU A 417 -25.42 -31.81 1.60
CA LEU A 417 -26.51 -31.83 0.63
C LEU A 417 -27.75 -31.16 1.24
N ARG A 418 -28.29 -30.15 0.56
CA ARG A 418 -29.37 -29.28 1.06
C ARG A 418 -30.59 -29.34 0.16
N LEU A 419 -31.77 -29.37 0.77
CA LEU A 419 -33.09 -29.27 0.12
C LEU A 419 -33.86 -28.08 0.70
N GLY A 420 -34.23 -27.08 -0.09
CA GLY A 420 -34.92 -25.87 0.40
C GLY A 420 -35.06 -24.75 -0.64
N PHE A 421 -35.77 -23.65 -0.39
CA PHE A 421 -35.94 -22.97 0.90
C PHE A 421 -37.39 -22.94 1.44
N PHE A 422 -37.54 -23.12 2.75
CA PHE A 422 -38.82 -23.15 3.47
C PHE A 422 -39.08 -21.84 4.24
N PRO A 423 -40.31 -21.29 4.19
CA PRO A 423 -40.66 -20.01 4.85
C PRO A 423 -40.51 -20.07 6.36
N SER A 424 -40.88 -21.19 6.97
CA SER A 424 -40.84 -21.44 8.41
C SER A 424 -40.06 -22.72 8.72
N ARG A 425 -39.62 -22.87 9.97
CA ARG A 425 -38.88 -24.06 10.41
C ARG A 425 -39.81 -25.27 10.43
N GLU A 426 -41.04 -25.02 10.80
CA GLU A 426 -42.15 -25.95 10.95
C GLU A 426 -42.46 -26.66 9.62
N GLU A 427 -42.52 -25.90 8.52
CA GLU A 427 -42.76 -26.45 7.17
C GLU A 427 -41.58 -27.29 6.66
N ALA A 428 -40.36 -26.96 7.06
CA ALA A 428 -39.19 -27.79 6.77
C ALA A 428 -39.16 -29.08 7.60
N GLU A 429 -39.70 -29.07 8.83
CA GLU A 429 -39.76 -30.24 9.72
C GLU A 429 -40.81 -31.26 9.24
N GLU A 430 -41.93 -30.81 8.67
CA GLU A 430 -42.93 -31.69 8.03
C GLU A 430 -42.33 -32.46 6.83
N VAL A 431 -41.61 -31.76 5.95
CA VAL A 431 -40.94 -32.39 4.79
C VAL A 431 -39.78 -33.29 5.22
N LEU A 432 -39.07 -32.94 6.29
CA LEU A 432 -38.04 -33.79 6.89
C LEU A 432 -38.62 -35.13 7.39
N GLY A 433 -39.84 -35.13 7.95
CA GLY A 433 -40.52 -36.35 8.41
C GLY A 433 -40.71 -37.38 7.30
N MET A 434 -41.02 -36.94 6.07
CA MET A 434 -41.14 -37.83 4.91
C MET A 434 -39.79 -38.36 4.41
N LEU A 435 -38.73 -37.57 4.58
CA LEU A 435 -37.38 -37.89 4.11
C LEU A 435 -36.61 -38.78 5.08
N LYS A 436 -36.94 -38.78 6.38
CA LYS A 436 -36.29 -39.61 7.41
C LYS A 436 -36.28 -41.11 7.12
N LYS A 437 -37.21 -41.60 6.30
CA LYS A 437 -37.23 -43.01 5.86
C LYS A 437 -36.02 -43.38 5.01
N ASN A 438 -35.54 -42.45 4.18
CA ASN A 438 -34.41 -42.66 3.27
C ASN A 438 -33.15 -41.90 3.72
N PHE A 439 -33.30 -40.88 4.57
CA PHE A 439 -32.24 -40.04 5.13
C PHE A 439 -32.41 -39.91 6.66
N PRO A 440 -32.02 -40.95 7.44
CA PRO A 440 -32.27 -41.01 8.88
C PRO A 440 -31.66 -39.84 9.67
N ASP A 441 -30.52 -39.33 9.19
CA ASP A 441 -29.71 -38.28 9.84
C ASP A 441 -30.02 -36.86 9.33
N ALA A 442 -31.09 -36.69 8.54
CA ALA A 442 -31.46 -35.38 8.01
C ALA A 442 -31.99 -34.44 9.10
N TRP A 443 -31.72 -33.14 8.98
CA TRP A 443 -32.11 -32.13 9.98
C TRP A 443 -32.37 -30.74 9.35
N VAL A 444 -33.24 -29.93 9.96
CA VAL A 444 -33.57 -28.57 9.46
C VAL A 444 -32.57 -27.54 9.97
N ALA A 445 -32.01 -26.73 9.06
CA ALA A 445 -31.14 -25.61 9.42
C ALA A 445 -31.67 -24.28 8.89
N LYS A 446 -31.37 -23.20 9.63
CA LYS A 446 -31.50 -21.83 9.12
C LYS A 446 -30.27 -21.48 8.28
N VAL A 447 -30.50 -20.90 7.12
CA VAL A 447 -29.52 -20.64 6.06
C VAL A 447 -29.36 -19.13 5.84
N SER A 448 -28.13 -18.67 5.64
CA SER A 448 -27.84 -17.25 5.43
C SER A 448 -28.37 -16.75 4.08
N GLU A 449 -28.55 -15.43 3.94
CA GLU A 449 -28.92 -14.81 2.67
C GLU A 449 -27.87 -15.03 1.57
N GLU A 450 -26.58 -15.08 1.94
CA GLU A 450 -25.47 -15.39 1.03
C GLU A 450 -25.51 -16.84 0.52
N GLU A 451 -25.80 -17.81 1.39
CA GLU A 451 -25.94 -19.22 0.98
C GLU A 451 -27.17 -19.40 0.08
N ARG A 452 -28.26 -18.65 0.33
CA ARG A 452 -29.47 -18.60 -0.50
C ARG A 452 -29.22 -18.01 -1.89
N ALA A 453 -28.60 -16.84 -1.95
CA ALA A 453 -28.25 -16.16 -3.20
C ALA A 453 -27.23 -16.97 -4.04
N GLY A 454 -26.33 -17.71 -3.39
CA GLY A 454 -25.34 -18.55 -4.06
C GLY A 454 -25.81 -19.97 -4.42
N SER A 455 -27.04 -20.36 -4.06
CA SER A 455 -27.55 -21.74 -4.24
C SER A 455 -27.75 -22.15 -5.69
N GLU A 456 -27.98 -21.20 -6.60
CA GLU A 456 -28.20 -21.47 -8.03
C GLU A 456 -26.96 -22.07 -8.69
N ARG A 457 -25.77 -21.48 -8.43
CA ARG A 457 -24.47 -21.96 -8.92
C ARG A 457 -24.06 -23.32 -8.34
N ARG A 458 -24.76 -23.80 -7.31
CA ARG A 458 -24.46 -25.04 -6.57
C ARG A 458 -25.62 -26.05 -6.64
N SER A 459 -26.58 -25.81 -7.53
CA SER A 459 -27.74 -26.68 -7.71
C SER A 459 -27.35 -27.99 -8.39
N ILE A 460 -28.05 -29.07 -8.03
CA ILE A 460 -27.86 -30.39 -8.62
C ILE A 460 -29.10 -30.72 -9.47
N GLY A 461 -28.94 -30.85 -10.79
CA GLY A 461 -30.00 -31.23 -11.74
C GLY A 461 -30.67 -30.07 -12.49
N THR A 462 -31.16 -30.34 -13.70
CA THR A 462 -31.74 -29.34 -14.64
C THR A 462 -33.25 -29.14 -14.41
N ALA A 463 -33.68 -27.87 -14.44
CA ALA A 463 -35.06 -27.37 -14.62
C ALA A 463 -36.01 -27.30 -13.41
N SER A 464 -36.52 -26.07 -13.20
CA SER A 464 -37.62 -25.61 -12.36
C SER A 464 -38.89 -26.47 -12.43
N MET A 465 -39.61 -26.63 -11.32
CA MET A 465 -41.05 -26.95 -11.36
C MET A 465 -41.76 -26.33 -10.11
N ARG A 466 -43.00 -25.85 -10.24
CA ARG A 466 -43.75 -25.09 -9.21
C ARG A 466 -45.00 -25.88 -8.76
N ILE A 467 -45.57 -25.60 -7.57
CA ILE A 467 -46.97 -25.52 -7.07
C ILE A 467 -47.05 -25.49 -5.51
N THR A 468 -47.90 -24.60 -4.97
CA THR A 468 -48.12 -24.13 -3.58
C THR A 468 -48.73 -25.15 -2.54
N PRO A 469 -49.07 -24.78 -1.28
CA PRO A 469 -48.49 -25.32 -0.03
C PRO A 469 -49.43 -26.20 0.83
N PHE A 470 -48.91 -26.85 1.87
CA PHE A 470 -49.71 -27.52 2.90
C PHE A 470 -49.27 -27.08 4.30
N LEU A 471 -49.85 -26.00 4.81
CA LEU A 471 -50.16 -25.92 6.24
C LEU A 471 -51.07 -27.11 6.52
N THR A 472 -50.64 -28.14 7.26
CA THR A 472 -51.43 -28.98 8.17
C THR A 472 -50.51 -30.10 8.66
N ALA A 473 -49.80 -29.94 9.79
CA ALA A 473 -49.70 -30.98 10.83
C ALA A 473 -48.77 -30.55 11.99
N MET A 474 -48.77 -29.27 12.35
CA MET A 474 -47.97 -28.77 13.47
C MET A 474 -48.74 -28.77 14.81
N GLU A 475 -49.57 -29.78 15.04
CA GLU A 475 -50.47 -29.82 16.20
C GLU A 475 -50.24 -31.00 17.16
N GLN A 476 -49.11 -31.71 17.10
CA GLN A 476 -48.89 -32.79 18.05
C GLN A 476 -47.43 -32.94 18.51
N MET A 477 -47.30 -33.00 19.85
CA MET A 477 -46.22 -33.61 20.62
C MET A 477 -45.15 -32.68 21.20
N ASP A 478 -45.62 -31.87 22.15
CA ASP A 478 -44.91 -31.56 23.39
C ASP A 478 -44.93 -32.79 24.35
N GLN A 479 -43.89 -32.89 25.20
CA GLN A 479 -43.73 -33.68 26.45
C GLN A 479 -42.70 -34.84 26.56
N LYS A 480 -42.00 -34.78 27.73
CA LYS A 480 -41.18 -35.76 28.52
C LYS A 480 -39.65 -35.69 28.33
N GLU A 481 -38.82 -35.64 29.39
CA GLU A 481 -38.73 -36.58 30.55
C GLU A 481 -37.88 -36.05 31.76
N ASP A 482 -37.97 -36.72 32.92
CA ASP A 482 -37.41 -36.41 34.28
C ASP A 482 -36.38 -37.52 34.75
N PRO A 483 -35.87 -37.65 36.02
CA PRO A 483 -34.46 -37.46 36.45
C PRO A 483 -33.75 -38.69 37.13
N LEU A 484 -32.46 -38.59 37.54
CA LEU A 484 -31.64 -39.67 38.15
C LEU A 484 -31.10 -39.40 39.60
N GLN A 485 -30.82 -40.49 40.33
CA GLN A 485 -30.82 -40.76 41.79
C GLN A 485 -29.55 -40.44 42.64
N ALA A 486 -29.69 -40.51 43.99
CA ALA A 486 -28.67 -40.28 45.05
C ALA A 486 -28.12 -41.58 45.73
N PRO A 487 -26.91 -41.59 46.38
CA PRO A 487 -26.30 -42.81 46.96
C PRO A 487 -26.35 -42.97 48.51
N LYS A 488 -26.10 -44.21 48.96
CA LYS A 488 -26.29 -44.87 50.29
C LYS A 488 -25.34 -44.45 51.46
N LEU A 489 -25.78 -44.58 52.72
CA LEU A 489 -25.07 -44.32 54.01
C LEU A 489 -24.08 -45.45 54.45
N MET A 490 -22.97 -45.08 55.12
CA MET A 490 -21.95 -45.96 55.75
C MET A 490 -22.06 -46.00 57.30
N PRO A 491 -21.53 -47.04 58.00
CA PRO A 491 -21.63 -47.20 59.46
C PRO A 491 -20.79 -46.17 60.28
N PRO A 492 -21.22 -45.81 61.52
CA PRO A 492 -20.58 -44.80 62.37
C PRO A 492 -19.19 -45.25 62.88
N LEU A 493 -18.26 -44.30 63.10
CA LEU A 493 -16.89 -44.57 63.56
C LEU A 493 -16.84 -44.48 65.11
N SER A 494 -15.89 -45.18 65.74
CA SER A 494 -15.64 -45.01 67.18
C SER A 494 -14.84 -43.73 67.46
N GLN A 495 -15.05 -43.10 68.62
CA GLN A 495 -14.40 -41.84 69.00
C GLN A 495 -12.86 -41.92 68.91
N GLN A 496 -12.27 -43.05 69.32
CA GLN A 496 -10.82 -43.28 69.23
C GLN A 496 -10.32 -43.39 67.78
N ARG A 497 -11.18 -43.89 66.86
CA ARG A 497 -10.88 -43.94 65.44
C ARG A 497 -10.97 -42.56 64.80
N VAL A 498 -11.92 -41.73 65.19
CA VAL A 498 -12.04 -40.34 64.73
C VAL A 498 -10.78 -39.54 65.08
N LEU A 499 -10.29 -39.65 66.32
CA LEU A 499 -9.05 -38.97 66.74
C LEU A 499 -7.82 -39.44 65.95
N THR A 500 -7.72 -40.75 65.68
CA THR A 500 -6.63 -41.31 64.86
C THR A 500 -6.67 -40.78 63.43
N LEU A 501 -7.87 -40.68 62.85
CA LEU A 501 -8.06 -40.15 61.50
C LEU A 501 -7.81 -38.64 61.42
N MET A 502 -8.10 -37.89 62.48
CA MET A 502 -7.75 -36.45 62.55
C MET A 502 -6.23 -36.25 62.52
N ASP A 503 -5.46 -37.01 63.31
CA ASP A 503 -3.99 -36.95 63.31
C ASP A 503 -3.39 -37.38 61.96
N GLU A 504 -3.94 -38.44 61.34
CA GLU A 504 -3.55 -38.88 60.00
C GLU A 504 -3.83 -37.79 58.94
N ALA A 505 -5.00 -37.15 58.98
CA ALA A 505 -5.36 -36.11 58.03
C ALA A 505 -4.51 -34.85 58.17
N GLU A 506 -4.12 -34.47 59.40
CA GLU A 506 -3.22 -33.34 59.68
C GLU A 506 -1.78 -33.62 59.20
N LYS A 507 -1.29 -34.86 59.37
CA LYS A 507 0.00 -35.31 58.79
C LYS A 507 -0.02 -35.25 57.27
N GLU A 508 -1.08 -35.73 56.62
CA GLU A 508 -1.21 -35.63 55.16
C GLU A 508 -1.32 -34.17 54.67
N MET A 509 -1.95 -33.29 55.46
CA MET A 509 -2.03 -31.85 55.16
C MET A 509 -0.66 -31.17 55.20
N THR A 510 0.20 -31.55 56.16
CA THR A 510 1.56 -31.02 56.27
C THR A 510 2.51 -31.61 55.22
N ALA A 511 2.29 -32.86 54.80
CA ALA A 511 3.01 -33.51 53.71
C ALA A 511 2.62 -33.00 52.30
N GLY A 512 1.57 -32.18 52.18
CA GLY A 512 1.08 -31.63 50.90
C GLY A 512 0.13 -32.54 50.13
N ASN A 513 -0.30 -33.67 50.71
CA ASN A 513 -1.17 -34.66 50.08
C ASN A 513 -2.66 -34.31 50.26
N TYR A 514 -3.06 -33.12 49.81
CA TYR A 514 -4.37 -32.54 50.10
C TYR A 514 -5.57 -33.40 49.63
N ARG A 515 -5.43 -34.12 48.51
CA ARG A 515 -6.48 -35.04 48.02
C ARG A 515 -6.76 -36.17 49.02
N ARG A 516 -5.75 -36.68 49.71
CA ARG A 516 -5.91 -37.73 50.73
C ARG A 516 -6.53 -37.17 52.00
N SER A 517 -6.07 -36.01 52.47
CA SER A 517 -6.69 -35.31 53.61
C SER A 517 -8.17 -35.00 53.38
N ILE A 518 -8.56 -34.56 52.18
CA ILE A 518 -9.98 -34.33 51.82
C ILE A 518 -10.82 -35.60 52.02
N GLN A 519 -10.33 -36.77 51.57
CA GLN A 519 -11.04 -38.04 51.74
C GLN A 519 -11.22 -38.39 53.22
N ILE A 520 -10.17 -38.20 54.04
CA ILE A 520 -10.20 -38.51 55.46
C ILE A 520 -11.16 -37.57 56.20
N TYR A 521 -11.07 -36.26 56.00
CA TYR A 521 -12.01 -35.31 56.62
C TYR A 521 -13.45 -35.52 56.16
N THR A 522 -13.68 -35.82 54.87
CA THR A 522 -15.04 -36.14 54.36
C THR A 522 -15.61 -37.37 55.06
N ARG A 523 -14.78 -38.39 55.33
CA ARG A 523 -15.19 -39.59 56.06
C ARG A 523 -15.49 -39.29 57.53
N ILE A 524 -14.69 -38.46 58.20
CA ILE A 524 -14.96 -38.03 59.58
C ILE A 524 -16.29 -37.28 59.67
N LEU A 525 -16.61 -36.45 58.68
CA LEU A 525 -17.85 -35.68 58.64
C LEU A 525 -19.10 -36.52 58.36
N GLN A 526 -18.96 -37.74 57.87
CA GLN A 526 -20.09 -38.67 57.68
C GLN A 526 -20.52 -39.32 58.99
N ASP A 527 -19.73 -39.20 60.06
CA ASP A 527 -20.04 -39.75 61.38
C ASP A 527 -20.83 -38.77 62.28
N GLN A 528 -21.53 -39.27 63.30
CA GLN A 528 -22.51 -38.50 64.08
C GLN A 528 -21.95 -37.81 65.35
N ASP A 529 -20.69 -38.04 65.73
CA ASP A 529 -20.12 -37.49 66.96
C ASP A 529 -19.70 -36.00 66.82
N GLN A 530 -20.03 -35.15 67.79
CA GLN A 530 -20.11 -33.69 67.61
C GLN A 530 -18.82 -32.89 67.88
N GLN A 531 -17.86 -33.40 68.65
CA GLN A 531 -16.72 -32.56 69.08
C GLN A 531 -15.68 -32.30 67.96
N GLU A 532 -15.31 -33.29 67.17
CA GLU A 532 -14.27 -33.15 66.12
C GLU A 532 -14.82 -32.76 64.74
N ARG A 533 -16.15 -32.85 64.52
CA ARG A 533 -16.78 -32.47 63.25
C ARG A 533 -16.58 -31.00 62.93
N LYS A 534 -16.59 -30.12 63.93
CA LYS A 534 -16.31 -28.69 63.73
C LYS A 534 -14.90 -28.51 63.16
N LYS A 535 -13.88 -29.06 63.81
CA LYS A 535 -12.48 -28.96 63.36
C LYS A 535 -12.26 -29.62 61.99
N ALA A 536 -12.83 -30.80 61.76
CA ALA A 536 -12.76 -31.49 60.47
C ALA A 536 -13.41 -30.71 59.33
N GLN A 537 -14.54 -30.02 59.57
CA GLN A 537 -15.23 -29.21 58.57
C GLN A 537 -14.43 -27.95 58.19
N GLU A 538 -13.79 -27.29 59.16
CA GLU A 538 -12.86 -26.19 58.88
C GLU A 538 -11.68 -26.67 58.00
N LEU A 539 -11.03 -27.76 58.42
CA LEU A 539 -9.83 -28.27 57.75
C LEU A 539 -10.13 -28.89 56.38
N LEU A 540 -11.34 -29.42 56.16
CA LEU A 540 -11.80 -29.86 54.84
C LEU A 540 -11.85 -28.69 53.86
N GLY A 541 -12.40 -27.54 54.28
CA GLY A 541 -12.42 -26.32 53.47
C GLY A 541 -11.00 -25.88 53.08
N LEU A 542 -10.08 -25.89 54.05
CA LEU A 542 -8.67 -25.55 53.84
C LEU A 542 -7.95 -26.54 52.92
N ALA A 543 -8.21 -27.84 53.07
CA ALA A 543 -7.64 -28.88 52.23
C ALA A 543 -8.11 -28.72 50.77
N ARG A 544 -9.41 -28.44 50.55
CA ARG A 544 -9.97 -28.18 49.22
C ARG A 544 -9.40 -26.91 48.58
N GLU A 545 -9.18 -25.86 49.38
CA GLU A 545 -8.53 -24.62 48.92
C GLU A 545 -7.10 -24.89 48.43
N ARG A 546 -6.27 -25.54 49.25
CA ARG A 546 -4.89 -25.90 48.90
C ARG A 546 -4.78 -26.89 47.74
N ASN A 547 -5.79 -27.75 47.56
CA ASN A 547 -5.90 -28.66 46.42
C ASN A 547 -6.42 -27.99 45.13
N GLY A 548 -6.66 -26.67 45.13
CA GLY A 548 -7.14 -25.91 43.97
C GLY A 548 -8.64 -26.03 43.68
N GLN A 549 -9.43 -26.68 44.54
CA GLN A 549 -10.87 -26.89 44.37
C GLN A 549 -11.69 -25.70 44.91
N LEU A 550 -11.42 -24.49 44.42
CA LEU A 550 -11.89 -23.23 45.00
C LEU A 550 -13.42 -23.12 45.16
N ALA A 551 -14.20 -23.62 44.18
CA ALA A 551 -15.66 -23.58 44.26
C ALA A 551 -16.20 -24.47 45.38
N HIS A 552 -15.58 -25.62 45.60
CA HIS A 552 -15.95 -26.52 46.69
C HIS A 552 -15.44 -26.00 48.03
N ALA A 553 -14.23 -25.42 48.09
CA ALA A 553 -13.71 -24.77 49.29
C ALA A 553 -14.63 -23.64 49.78
N LYS A 554 -15.10 -22.78 48.85
CA LYS A 554 -16.09 -21.74 49.13
C LYS A 554 -17.37 -22.33 49.75
N ALA A 555 -17.93 -23.36 49.13
CA ALA A 555 -19.15 -24.00 49.62
C ALA A 555 -18.97 -24.60 51.02
N GLU A 556 -17.84 -25.25 51.31
CA GLU A 556 -17.57 -25.81 52.64
C GLU A 556 -17.35 -24.71 53.70
N TYR A 557 -16.72 -23.58 53.35
CA TYR A 557 -16.57 -22.43 54.25
C TYR A 557 -17.89 -21.72 54.55
N GLU A 558 -18.74 -21.50 53.54
CA GLU A 558 -20.09 -20.94 53.72
C GLU A 558 -20.93 -21.88 54.60
N LYS A 559 -20.85 -23.18 54.35
CA LYS A 559 -21.52 -24.20 55.16
C LYS A 559 -21.01 -24.20 56.61
N PHE A 560 -19.71 -24.09 56.83
CA PHE A 560 -19.13 -23.99 58.17
C PHE A 560 -19.63 -22.77 58.94
N ILE A 561 -19.67 -21.59 58.30
CA ILE A 561 -20.16 -20.35 58.92
C ILE A 561 -21.67 -20.44 59.24
N GLN A 562 -22.45 -21.09 58.38
CA GLN A 562 -23.88 -21.32 58.64
C GLN A 562 -24.11 -22.26 59.84
N MET A 563 -23.31 -23.32 59.96
CA MET A 563 -23.45 -24.29 61.04
C MET A 563 -22.83 -23.80 62.36
N TYR A 564 -21.79 -22.95 62.30
CA TYR A 564 -21.07 -22.41 63.45
C TYR A 564 -20.92 -20.88 63.31
N PRO A 565 -21.96 -20.09 63.62
CA PRO A 565 -21.96 -18.64 63.34
C PRO A 565 -21.03 -17.82 64.24
N GLU A 566 -20.67 -18.35 65.41
CA GLU A 566 -19.84 -17.69 66.43
C GLU A 566 -18.65 -18.56 66.86
N GLY A 567 -17.51 -17.92 67.17
CA GLY A 567 -16.28 -18.56 67.64
C GLY A 567 -15.03 -18.12 66.88
N GLU A 568 -13.86 -18.30 67.50
CA GLU A 568 -12.57 -17.92 66.92
C GLU A 568 -12.31 -18.63 65.57
N ASP A 569 -12.67 -19.90 65.47
CA ASP A 569 -12.58 -20.71 64.25
C ASP A 569 -13.42 -20.13 63.10
N THR A 570 -14.60 -19.60 63.42
CA THR A 570 -15.51 -18.99 62.45
C THR A 570 -14.95 -17.68 61.93
N GLU A 571 -14.32 -16.87 62.78
CA GLU A 571 -13.64 -15.65 62.33
C GLU A 571 -12.47 -15.97 61.40
N ARG A 572 -11.69 -17.03 61.70
CA ARG A 572 -10.63 -17.49 60.78
C ARG A 572 -11.20 -17.99 59.45
N VAL A 573 -12.30 -18.74 59.45
CA VAL A 573 -12.96 -19.22 58.22
C VAL A 573 -13.58 -18.06 57.43
N LYS A 574 -14.19 -17.07 58.08
CA LYS A 574 -14.67 -15.82 57.45
C LYS A 574 -13.50 -15.08 56.80
N GLN A 575 -12.37 -14.93 57.48
CA GLN A 575 -11.18 -14.30 56.92
C GLN A 575 -10.62 -15.07 55.72
N ARG A 576 -10.56 -16.40 55.77
CA ARG A 576 -10.15 -17.25 54.63
C ARG A 576 -11.14 -17.15 53.46
N LEU A 577 -12.44 -17.16 53.72
CA LEU A 577 -13.48 -16.98 52.70
C LEU A 577 -13.39 -15.59 52.07
N VAL A 578 -13.18 -14.54 52.87
CA VAL A 578 -12.91 -13.19 52.36
C VAL A 578 -11.63 -13.17 51.55
N GLY A 579 -10.54 -13.81 51.98
CA GLY A 579 -9.29 -13.96 51.21
C GLY A 579 -9.50 -14.66 49.87
N LEU A 580 -10.25 -15.78 49.86
CA LEU A 580 -10.58 -16.54 48.66
C LEU A 580 -11.49 -15.75 47.71
N LEU A 581 -12.45 -14.99 48.25
CA LEU A 581 -13.33 -14.13 47.47
C LEU A 581 -12.65 -12.85 46.99
N THR A 582 -11.67 -12.32 47.72
CA THR A 582 -10.92 -11.09 47.37
C THR A 582 -9.75 -11.37 46.44
N ALA A 583 -9.10 -12.54 46.54
CA ALA A 583 -8.14 -13.03 45.55
C ALA A 583 -8.83 -13.37 44.20
N ARG A 584 -10.11 -13.78 44.23
CA ARG A 584 -10.99 -13.86 43.04
C ARG A 584 -11.70 -12.56 42.71
N ALA A 585 -11.75 -11.59 43.63
CA ALA A 585 -12.26 -10.27 43.34
C ALA A 585 -11.20 -9.60 42.50
N THR A 586 -11.45 -9.56 41.18
CA THR A 586 -11.08 -8.40 40.39
C THR A 586 -11.36 -7.18 41.27
N PRO A 587 -10.39 -6.25 41.48
CA PRO A 587 -10.58 -5.09 42.35
C PRO A 587 -11.96 -4.51 42.10
N PRO A 588 -12.71 -4.11 43.15
CA PRO A 588 -14.08 -3.66 42.98
C PRO A 588 -14.08 -2.74 41.78
N LYS A 589 -14.90 -3.07 40.78
CA LYS A 589 -15.43 -2.03 39.92
C LYS A 589 -16.04 -1.09 40.93
N VAL A 590 -15.30 -0.04 41.28
CA VAL A 590 -15.90 1.26 41.43
C VAL A 590 -16.86 1.26 40.26
N GLU A 591 -18.16 1.21 40.54
CA GLU A 591 -19.08 1.86 39.65
C GLU A 591 -18.54 3.29 39.61
N MET A 592 -17.57 3.52 38.71
CA MET A 592 -17.51 4.73 37.96
C MET A 592 -18.94 4.81 37.51
N LYS A 593 -19.75 5.63 38.22
CA LYS A 593 -21.05 6.11 37.75
C LYS A 593 -20.91 6.05 36.27
N LYS A 594 -21.58 5.10 35.59
CA LYS A 594 -21.33 4.79 34.17
C LYS A 594 -21.19 6.14 33.54
N GLN A 595 -19.96 6.58 33.32
CA GLN A 595 -19.73 8.01 33.11
C GLN A 595 -20.19 8.03 31.69
N SER A 596 -21.45 8.41 31.50
CA SER A 596 -22.18 8.25 30.24
C SER A 596 -21.15 8.59 29.21
N SER A 597 -20.86 7.67 28.28
CA SER A 597 -19.72 7.77 27.37
C SER A 597 -19.75 9.16 26.77
N ARG A 598 -19.12 10.12 27.44
CA ARG A 598 -19.31 11.52 27.14
C ARG A 598 -18.41 11.60 25.96
N ASP A 599 -19.01 11.82 24.80
CA ASP A 599 -18.31 12.11 23.57
C ASP A 599 -17.14 13.02 23.94
N ARG A 600 -15.95 12.42 23.98
CA ARG A 600 -14.75 13.09 24.47
C ARG A 600 -13.97 13.44 23.23
N MET A 601 -13.90 14.74 22.99
CA MET A 601 -13.04 15.32 21.97
C MET A 601 -11.76 15.78 22.65
N GLU A 602 -10.63 15.25 22.17
CA GLU A 602 -9.29 15.66 22.57
C GLU A 602 -8.68 16.37 21.35
N VAL A 603 -8.20 17.59 21.55
CA VAL A 603 -7.39 18.32 20.57
C VAL A 603 -6.02 18.51 21.18
N PHE A 604 -4.98 18.08 20.47
CA PHE A 604 -3.60 18.20 20.92
C PHE A 604 -2.68 18.23 19.71
N GLY A 605 -1.48 18.74 19.90
CA GLY A 605 -0.54 18.88 18.80
C GLY A 605 0.73 19.58 19.22
N SER A 606 1.50 19.97 18.21
CA SER A 606 2.70 20.78 18.41
C SER A 606 2.92 21.75 17.27
N LEU A 607 3.39 22.94 17.61
CA LEU A 607 3.96 23.88 16.66
C LEU A 607 5.47 23.97 16.94
N SER A 608 6.30 23.84 15.92
CA SER A 608 7.74 24.02 16.07
C SER A 608 8.31 24.92 14.98
N GLN A 609 9.37 25.63 15.32
CA GLN A 609 10.12 26.43 14.38
C GLN A 609 11.62 26.28 14.69
N TYR A 610 12.40 26.01 13.65
CA TYR A 610 13.84 25.77 13.73
C TYR A 610 14.54 26.52 12.61
N TYR A 611 15.54 27.30 12.97
CA TYR A 611 16.51 27.85 12.04
C TYR A 611 17.71 26.91 11.96
N TYR A 612 18.16 26.60 10.75
CA TYR A 612 19.34 25.80 10.45
C TYR A 612 20.33 26.65 9.67
N TYR A 613 21.61 26.50 9.99
CA TYR A 613 22.70 27.19 9.31
C TYR A 613 23.91 26.27 9.20
N ASP A 614 24.40 26.08 7.97
CA ASP A 614 25.58 25.29 7.64
C ASP A 614 26.50 26.09 6.70
N GLU A 615 27.79 26.12 7.01
CA GLU A 615 28.79 26.93 6.32
C GLU A 615 30.06 26.12 6.07
N LEU A 616 30.42 25.99 4.79
CA LEU A 616 31.63 25.30 4.34
C LEU A 616 32.75 26.32 4.09
N ASN A 617 33.87 26.10 4.78
CA ASN A 617 35.09 26.89 4.69
C ASN A 617 36.24 25.98 4.20
N PRO A 618 36.47 25.91 2.88
CA PRO A 618 37.65 25.21 2.35
C PRO A 618 38.93 26.03 2.59
N GLU A 619 40.09 25.35 2.73
CA GLU A 619 41.40 26.02 2.84
C GLU A 619 41.76 26.83 1.58
N THR A 620 41.39 26.31 0.41
CA THR A 620 41.51 26.99 -0.87
C THR A 620 40.12 27.08 -1.52
N GLY A 621 39.62 28.28 -1.77
CA GLY A 621 38.32 28.51 -2.41
C GLY A 621 37.45 29.53 -1.66
N VAL A 622 36.20 29.70 -2.11
CA VAL A 622 35.27 30.68 -1.54
C VAL A 622 34.44 30.02 -0.43
N LYS A 623 34.37 30.70 0.72
CA LYS A 623 33.46 30.37 1.81
C LYS A 623 32.02 30.33 1.29
N THR A 624 31.33 29.21 1.51
CA THR A 624 29.99 28.97 0.96
C THR A 624 29.00 28.61 2.06
N VAL A 625 27.90 29.36 2.14
CA VAL A 625 26.75 28.98 2.98
C VAL A 625 26.00 27.87 2.26
N THR A 626 26.11 26.65 2.79
CA THR A 626 25.48 25.45 2.17
C THR A 626 24.06 25.25 2.64
N ARG A 627 23.70 25.81 3.81
CA ARG A 627 22.33 25.85 4.30
C ARG A 627 22.08 27.09 5.12
N SER A 628 20.97 27.74 4.86
CA SER A 628 20.35 28.75 5.71
C SER A 628 18.86 28.56 5.53
N SER A 629 18.15 28.07 6.53
CA SER A 629 16.74 27.72 6.34
C SER A 629 15.94 27.85 7.62
N LEU A 630 14.70 28.33 7.51
CA LEU A 630 13.74 28.42 8.61
C LEU A 630 12.60 27.42 8.39
N SER A 631 12.65 26.29 9.09
CA SER A 631 11.57 25.30 9.10
C SER A 631 10.51 25.68 10.13
N SER A 632 9.25 25.64 9.72
CA SER A 632 8.06 25.84 10.56
C SER A 632 7.11 24.67 10.38
N ASP A 633 6.95 23.84 11.42
CA ASP A 633 6.19 22.59 11.36
C ASP A 633 4.99 22.61 12.30
N LEU A 634 3.87 22.07 11.82
CA LEU A 634 2.62 21.93 12.56
C LEU A 634 2.18 20.47 12.59
N VAL A 635 1.97 19.96 13.80
CA VAL A 635 1.25 18.72 14.09
C VAL A 635 -0.06 19.07 14.74
N PHE A 636 -1.17 18.66 14.13
CA PHE A 636 -2.50 18.90 14.64
C PHE A 636 -3.31 17.60 14.68
N ASN A 637 -3.83 17.24 15.85
CA ASN A 637 -4.54 16.00 16.06
C ASN A 637 -5.86 16.24 16.80
N VAL A 638 -6.93 15.68 16.23
CA VAL A 638 -8.26 15.67 16.82
C VAL A 638 -8.69 14.24 16.99
N ARG A 639 -8.99 13.82 18.23
CA ARG A 639 -9.49 12.48 18.54
C ARG A 639 -10.85 12.59 19.20
N LYS A 640 -11.88 12.00 18.59
CA LYS A 640 -13.22 11.89 19.15
C LYS A 640 -13.47 10.44 19.56
N ARG A 641 -13.75 10.20 20.85
CA ARG A 641 -14.18 8.89 21.36
C ARG A 641 -15.65 8.95 21.74
N ALA A 642 -16.50 8.26 20.98
CA ALA A 642 -17.90 8.03 21.29
C ALA A 642 -18.12 6.56 21.72
N ALA A 643 -19.36 6.20 22.05
CA ALA A 643 -19.72 4.87 22.56
C ALA A 643 -19.26 3.75 21.62
N ASN A 644 -19.62 3.84 20.34
CA ASN A 644 -19.37 2.78 19.34
C ASN A 644 -18.34 3.17 18.27
N ILE A 645 -18.02 4.46 18.14
CA ILE A 645 -17.09 4.94 17.13
C ILE A 645 -15.95 5.72 17.77
N GLU A 646 -14.76 5.49 17.27
CA GLU A 646 -13.60 6.31 17.53
C GLU A 646 -13.13 6.91 16.21
N SER A 647 -12.93 8.22 16.17
CA SER A 647 -12.42 8.89 14.97
C SER A 647 -11.22 9.75 15.29
N ARG A 648 -10.31 9.85 14.32
CA ARG A 648 -9.11 10.67 14.39
C ARG A 648 -8.94 11.48 13.12
N THR A 649 -8.59 12.75 13.26
CA THR A 649 -8.05 13.58 12.18
C THR A 649 -6.62 13.94 12.54
N LEU A 650 -5.67 13.69 11.64
CA LEU A 650 -4.27 14.03 11.82
C LEU A 650 -3.80 14.87 10.64
N PHE A 651 -3.19 16.01 10.94
CA PHE A 651 -2.42 16.82 10.01
C PHE A 651 -0.97 16.93 10.50
N VAL A 652 -0.03 16.69 9.59
CA VAL A 652 1.41 16.92 9.77
C VAL A 652 1.91 17.57 8.50
N GLY A 653 2.37 18.81 8.62
CA GLY A 653 2.94 19.56 7.51
C GLY A 653 3.85 20.66 8.02
N GLY A 654 4.59 21.27 7.10
CA GLY A 654 5.53 22.33 7.41
C GLY A 654 5.85 23.19 6.21
N TYR A 655 6.58 24.26 6.48
CA TYR A 655 7.08 25.20 5.51
C TYR A 655 8.54 25.48 5.84
N GLU A 656 9.41 25.32 4.87
CA GLU A 656 10.84 25.62 4.98
C GLU A 656 11.13 26.82 4.09
N ALA A 657 11.43 27.95 4.73
CA ALA A 657 11.94 29.10 4.02
C ALA A 657 13.43 28.89 3.79
N ASP A 658 13.87 28.87 2.54
CA ASP A 658 15.28 28.82 2.19
C ASP A 658 15.83 30.26 2.18
N GLY A 659 16.92 30.47 2.91
CA GLY A 659 17.65 31.73 3.00
C GLY A 659 18.97 31.68 2.22
N THR A 660 19.14 30.69 1.36
CA THR A 660 20.19 30.60 0.33
C THR A 660 19.54 30.83 -1.04
N SER A 661 20.15 30.35 -2.12
CA SER A 661 19.61 30.40 -3.48
C SER A 661 18.53 29.34 -3.77
N GLY A 662 18.08 28.58 -2.77
CA GLY A 662 17.08 27.52 -2.95
C GLY A 662 15.64 28.03 -2.96
N ASP A 663 14.73 27.24 -3.54
CA ASP A 663 13.30 27.48 -3.45
C ASP A 663 12.75 27.20 -2.04
N ASN A 664 11.75 27.98 -1.62
CA ASN A 664 10.98 27.67 -0.41
C ASN A 664 10.15 26.40 -0.59
N ILE A 665 10.17 25.51 0.41
CA ILE A 665 9.52 24.20 0.31
C ILE A 665 8.30 24.14 1.24
N THR A 666 7.11 23.89 0.67
CA THR A 666 5.92 23.54 1.46
C THR A 666 5.73 22.03 1.48
N ARG A 667 5.61 21.46 2.68
CA ARG A 667 5.53 20.01 2.91
C ARG A 667 4.21 19.59 3.54
N ILE A 668 3.53 18.63 2.93
CA ILE A 668 2.39 17.92 3.58
C ILE A 668 2.76 16.45 3.70
N ASN A 669 3.16 16.06 4.91
CA ASN A 669 3.65 14.71 5.20
C ASN A 669 2.49 13.75 5.49
N THR A 670 1.45 14.20 6.16
CA THR A 670 0.30 13.37 6.53
C THR A 670 -0.94 14.23 6.69
N PHE A 671 -2.03 13.80 6.07
CA PHE A 671 -3.33 14.41 6.27
C PHE A 671 -4.43 13.38 6.04
N TYR A 672 -4.99 12.82 7.11
CA TYR A 672 -6.04 11.81 7.00
C TYR A 672 -7.13 11.98 8.06
N ILE A 673 -8.26 11.36 7.76
CA ILE A 673 -9.31 11.04 8.71
C ILE A 673 -9.45 9.53 8.82
N ASP A 674 -9.53 9.00 10.04
CA ASP A 674 -9.88 7.61 10.30
C ASP A 674 -11.06 7.47 11.27
N ALA A 675 -11.77 6.36 11.12
CA ALA A 675 -12.91 5.99 11.94
C ALA A 675 -12.90 4.47 12.19
N ASP A 676 -13.10 4.06 13.43
CA ASP A 676 -13.15 2.68 13.88
C ASP A 676 -14.43 2.44 14.69
N ASN A 677 -15.27 1.52 14.25
CA ASN A 677 -16.51 1.12 14.93
C ASN A 677 -16.26 0.16 16.12
N LYS A 678 -14.99 -0.02 16.55
CA LYS A 678 -14.50 -0.86 17.66
C LYS A 678 -14.83 -2.35 17.59
N ARG A 679 -15.72 -2.77 16.68
CA ARG A 679 -16.28 -4.12 16.58
C ARG A 679 -15.83 -4.81 15.32
N THR A 680 -16.04 -4.18 14.16
CA THR A 680 -16.03 -4.90 12.87
C THR A 680 -15.32 -4.15 11.76
N VAL A 681 -15.50 -2.84 11.63
CA VAL A 681 -15.00 -2.07 10.49
C VAL A 681 -14.22 -0.85 10.97
N SER A 682 -13.07 -0.61 10.34
CA SER A 682 -12.40 0.67 10.40
C SER A 682 -11.99 1.12 9.00
N GLY A 683 -11.94 2.44 8.82
CA GLY A 683 -11.59 3.08 7.55
C GLY A 683 -10.66 4.26 7.78
N ARG A 684 -9.72 4.49 6.87
CA ARG A 684 -8.84 5.66 6.85
C ARG A 684 -8.72 6.21 5.44
N PHE A 685 -8.83 7.53 5.29
CA PHE A 685 -8.79 8.22 4.00
C PHE A 685 -7.93 9.47 4.06
N GLY A 686 -7.10 9.68 3.03
CA GLY A 686 -6.22 10.84 2.87
C GLY A 686 -4.75 10.44 2.70
N ARG A 687 -3.86 11.43 2.83
CA ARG A 687 -2.41 11.25 2.78
C ARG A 687 -1.90 10.52 4.01
N GLN A 688 -1.33 9.34 3.83
CA GLN A 688 -0.92 8.45 4.91
C GLN A 688 0.30 7.62 4.52
N SER A 689 1.03 7.14 5.53
CA SER A 689 2.13 6.19 5.34
C SER A 689 1.75 4.82 5.89
N ARG A 690 2.16 3.77 5.18
CA ARG A 690 1.98 2.38 5.59
C ARG A 690 3.21 1.56 5.21
N SER A 691 3.63 0.68 6.10
CA SER A 691 4.75 -0.24 5.93
C SER A 691 4.35 -1.71 6.10
N THR A 692 3.08 -2.02 5.88
CA THR A 692 2.51 -3.36 6.05
C THR A 692 1.57 -3.70 4.91
N GLY A 693 1.42 -4.99 4.63
CA GLY A 693 0.54 -5.45 3.56
C GLY A 693 1.05 -5.08 2.17
N GLY A 694 2.37 -5.03 1.98
CA GLY A 694 3.03 -4.78 0.69
C GLY A 694 3.09 -3.32 0.23
N VAL A 695 2.49 -2.38 0.94
CA VAL A 695 2.48 -0.96 0.55
C VAL A 695 3.85 -0.31 0.74
N LEU A 696 4.33 0.39 -0.29
CA LEU A 696 5.63 1.08 -0.28
C LEU A 696 5.46 2.54 0.13
N GLY A 697 5.60 2.81 1.42
CA GLY A 697 5.78 4.17 1.93
C GLY A 697 4.49 4.99 2.03
N ARG A 698 4.52 6.21 1.49
CA ARG A 698 3.44 7.20 1.61
C ARG A 698 2.57 7.22 0.36
N PHE A 699 1.27 7.43 0.56
CA PHE A 699 0.30 7.52 -0.51
C PHE A 699 -0.91 8.37 -0.14
N ASP A 700 -1.59 8.88 -1.15
CA ASP A 700 -2.90 9.52 -1.06
C ASP A 700 -3.98 8.49 -1.41
N GLY A 701 -4.75 8.05 -0.42
CA GLY A 701 -5.72 6.97 -0.68
C GLY A 701 -6.54 6.50 0.51
N GLY A 702 -7.14 5.32 0.34
CA GLY A 702 -8.05 4.69 1.28
C GLY A 702 -7.53 3.37 1.84
N LEU A 703 -7.89 3.09 3.08
CA LEU A 703 -7.68 1.81 3.75
C LEU A 703 -8.98 1.41 4.43
N LEU A 704 -9.47 0.21 4.13
CA LEU A 704 -10.62 -0.41 4.77
C LEU A 704 -10.17 -1.68 5.48
N THR A 705 -10.51 -1.82 6.75
CA THR A 705 -10.23 -3.02 7.55
C THR A 705 -11.53 -3.66 7.98
N TYR A 706 -11.69 -4.95 7.69
CA TYR A 706 -12.83 -5.77 8.10
C TYR A 706 -12.40 -6.88 9.04
N LYS A 707 -12.83 -6.81 10.29
CA LYS A 707 -12.62 -7.82 11.34
C LYS A 707 -13.79 -8.81 11.33
N PHE A 708 -13.60 -9.95 10.68
CA PHE A 708 -14.61 -11.01 10.56
C PHE A 708 -14.53 -12.07 11.66
N ALA A 709 -13.43 -12.11 12.42
CA ALA A 709 -13.30 -12.96 13.61
C ALA A 709 -12.50 -12.23 14.71
N SER A 710 -12.51 -12.76 15.94
CA SER A 710 -11.84 -12.12 17.09
C SER A 710 -10.34 -11.86 16.87
N LYS A 711 -9.68 -12.72 16.08
CA LYS A 711 -8.24 -12.71 15.77
C LYS A 711 -7.94 -12.60 14.27
N MET A 712 -8.92 -12.35 13.41
CA MET A 712 -8.71 -12.35 11.97
C MET A 712 -9.29 -11.10 11.31
N LYS A 713 -8.53 -10.50 10.41
CA LYS A 713 -8.88 -9.26 9.70
C LYS A 713 -8.47 -9.35 8.23
N ALA A 714 -9.25 -8.73 7.37
CA ALA A 714 -8.88 -8.46 5.99
C ALA A 714 -8.74 -6.95 5.81
N ASN A 715 -7.71 -6.51 5.10
CA ASN A 715 -7.51 -5.10 4.77
C ASN A 715 -7.48 -4.91 3.25
N LEU A 716 -8.25 -3.95 2.76
CA LEU A 716 -8.21 -3.46 1.39
C LEU A 716 -7.56 -2.07 1.39
N VAL A 717 -6.57 -1.87 0.54
CA VAL A 717 -5.87 -0.59 0.40
C VAL A 717 -5.80 -0.19 -1.07
N GLY A 718 -5.84 1.11 -1.34
CA GLY A 718 -5.55 1.63 -2.66
C GLY A 718 -5.38 3.14 -2.66
N GLY A 719 -4.60 3.65 -3.59
CA GLY A 719 -4.28 5.07 -3.70
C GLY A 719 -3.13 5.36 -4.66
N PHE A 720 -2.63 6.58 -4.58
CA PHE A 720 -1.56 7.10 -5.43
C PHE A 720 -0.28 7.26 -4.59
N PRO A 721 0.84 6.61 -4.95
CA PRO A 721 2.11 6.80 -4.25
C PRO A 721 2.53 8.27 -4.25
N VAL A 722 3.10 8.73 -3.13
CA VAL A 722 3.59 10.11 -2.98
C VAL A 722 5.09 10.05 -2.72
N ALA A 723 5.88 10.25 -3.79
CA ALA A 723 7.34 10.18 -3.74
C ALA A 723 7.98 11.43 -3.11
N SER A 724 7.47 12.63 -3.41
CA SER A 724 8.02 13.88 -2.87
C SER A 724 7.26 14.39 -1.64
N ASP A 725 7.98 15.04 -0.72
CA ASP A 725 7.42 15.80 0.39
C ASP A 725 6.88 17.17 -0.07
N SER A 726 7.36 17.70 -1.20
CA SER A 726 6.88 18.96 -1.79
C SER A 726 5.45 18.81 -2.33
N LEU A 727 4.68 19.89 -2.27
CA LEU A 727 3.30 19.98 -2.77
C LEU A 727 3.20 19.98 -4.31
N ASP A 728 4.02 19.19 -5.00
CA ASP A 728 4.05 19.14 -6.46
C ASP A 728 3.00 18.14 -6.97
N GLN A 729 1.74 18.58 -6.96
CA GLN A 729 0.57 17.94 -7.59
C GLN A 729 0.22 16.53 -7.08
N PHE A 730 -1.01 16.10 -7.40
CA PHE A 730 -1.41 14.70 -7.22
C PHE A 730 -0.88 13.91 -8.43
N ALA A 731 0.11 13.04 -8.21
CA ALA A 731 0.60 12.14 -9.24
C ALA A 731 -0.45 11.04 -9.49
N THR A 732 -1.44 11.31 -10.35
CA THR A 732 -2.51 10.37 -10.69
C THR A 732 -2.09 9.26 -11.65
N ASP A 733 -0.91 9.44 -12.25
CA ASP A 733 -0.34 8.58 -13.28
C ASP A 733 0.14 7.23 -12.70
N LYS A 734 0.50 7.23 -11.40
CA LYS A 734 0.88 6.04 -10.63
C LYS A 734 -0.17 5.70 -9.58
N TYR A 735 -0.68 4.48 -9.58
CA TYR A 735 -1.65 4.02 -8.59
C TYR A 735 -1.41 2.57 -8.18
N PHE A 736 -1.89 2.22 -7.00
CA PHE A 736 -1.82 0.84 -6.51
C PHE A 736 -3.08 0.43 -5.78
N TYR A 737 -3.26 -0.88 -5.66
CA TYR A 737 -4.26 -1.50 -4.82
C TYR A 737 -3.74 -2.82 -4.27
N GLY A 738 -4.21 -3.20 -3.08
CA GLY A 738 -3.73 -4.40 -2.42
C GLY A 738 -4.73 -4.98 -1.41
N LEU A 739 -4.56 -6.27 -1.16
CA LEU A 739 -5.31 -7.02 -0.17
C LEU A 739 -4.33 -7.63 0.82
N SER A 740 -4.62 -7.53 2.12
CA SER A 740 -3.87 -8.23 3.15
C SER A 740 -4.77 -8.93 4.15
N PHE A 741 -4.26 -10.00 4.73
CA PHE A 741 -4.97 -10.85 5.69
C PHE A 741 -4.14 -11.03 6.94
N ASP A 742 -4.69 -10.59 8.07
CA ASP A 742 -4.01 -10.66 9.37
C ASP A 742 -4.64 -11.74 10.23
N ILE A 743 -3.81 -12.58 10.83
CA ILE A 743 -4.17 -13.63 11.79
C ILE A 743 -3.35 -13.41 13.06
N GLY A 744 -4.01 -13.11 14.17
CA GLY A 744 -3.34 -13.04 15.47
C GLY A 744 -4.05 -12.20 16.52
N PRO A 745 -3.66 -12.35 17.79
CA PRO A 745 -2.57 -13.20 18.27
C PRO A 745 -2.96 -14.68 18.40
N TYR A 746 -2.21 -15.59 17.76
CA TYR A 746 -2.30 -17.05 17.90
C TYR A 746 -1.31 -17.54 18.97
N ALA A 747 -1.69 -18.56 19.74
CA ALA A 747 -0.94 -19.04 20.91
C ALA A 747 -0.41 -17.90 21.82
N ASN A 748 -1.18 -16.80 21.91
CA ASN A 748 -0.90 -15.56 22.64
C ASN A 748 0.30 -14.71 22.17
N TYR A 749 1.16 -15.21 21.28
CA TYR A 749 2.42 -14.53 20.93
C TYR A 749 2.63 -14.28 19.43
N TRP A 750 1.96 -15.04 18.55
CA TRP A 750 2.20 -14.99 17.11
C TRP A 750 1.16 -14.15 16.36
N ASN A 751 1.60 -13.27 15.49
CA ASN A 751 0.77 -12.60 14.49
C ASN A 751 1.36 -12.85 13.11
N LEU A 752 0.53 -13.31 12.19
CA LEU A 752 0.86 -13.57 10.80
C LEU A 752 0.07 -12.59 9.93
N SER A 753 0.70 -12.06 8.89
CA SER A 753 0.03 -11.32 7.83
C SER A 753 0.49 -11.85 6.49
N THR A 754 -0.41 -11.89 5.50
CA THR A 754 -0.08 -12.18 4.11
C THR A 754 -0.69 -11.12 3.22
N PHE A 755 -0.06 -10.78 2.11
CA PHE A 755 -0.54 -9.74 1.22
C PHE A 755 -0.29 -10.03 -0.25
N ILE A 756 -1.10 -9.38 -1.08
CA ILE A 756 -0.91 -9.23 -2.53
C ILE A 756 -1.13 -7.76 -2.88
N ILE A 757 -0.31 -7.23 -3.79
CA ILE A 757 -0.38 -5.83 -4.21
C ILE A 757 -0.06 -5.72 -5.71
N ASN A 758 -0.77 -4.81 -6.39
CA ASN A 758 -0.53 -4.45 -7.77
C ASN A 758 -0.38 -2.93 -7.86
N GLN A 759 0.63 -2.47 -8.60
CA GLN A 759 0.93 -1.07 -8.86
C GLN A 759 1.14 -0.87 -10.35
N GLU A 760 0.59 0.22 -10.87
CA GLU A 760 0.65 0.61 -12.26
C GLU A 760 1.14 2.06 -12.39
N ASP A 761 1.84 2.33 -13.50
CA ASP A 761 2.38 3.63 -13.89
C ASP A 761 2.08 3.88 -15.37
N ASN A 762 1.13 4.77 -15.69
CA ASN A 762 0.69 5.05 -17.06
C ASN A 762 0.41 3.78 -17.90
N GLY A 763 -0.26 2.79 -17.30
CA GLY A 763 -0.56 1.51 -17.96
C GLY A 763 0.65 0.58 -18.11
N PHE A 764 1.80 0.90 -17.52
CA PHE A 764 2.90 -0.02 -17.25
C PHE A 764 2.67 -0.73 -15.92
N THR A 765 2.83 -2.06 -15.89
CA THR A 765 2.83 -2.80 -14.62
C THR A 765 4.13 -2.52 -13.87
N GLU A 766 4.08 -1.58 -12.92
CA GLU A 766 5.27 -1.16 -12.19
C GLU A 766 5.66 -2.19 -11.12
N ARG A 767 4.67 -2.83 -10.47
CA ARG A 767 4.92 -3.88 -9.48
C ARG A 767 3.73 -4.81 -9.30
N GLN A 768 3.99 -6.11 -9.27
CA GLN A 768 3.06 -7.13 -8.78
C GLN A 768 3.77 -7.92 -7.71
N ALA A 769 3.28 -7.90 -6.48
CA ALA A 769 3.99 -8.58 -5.40
C ALA A 769 3.06 -9.35 -4.47
N ALA A 770 3.58 -10.46 -3.96
CA ALA A 770 2.96 -11.26 -2.92
C ALA A 770 3.96 -11.48 -1.79
N GLY A 771 3.49 -11.46 -0.55
CA GLY A 771 4.39 -11.56 0.59
C GLY A 771 3.72 -11.88 1.90
N GLY A 772 4.54 -11.97 2.94
CA GLY A 772 4.12 -12.34 4.27
C GLY A 772 4.96 -11.71 5.36
N GLU A 773 4.30 -11.42 6.49
CA GLU A 773 4.91 -10.85 7.69
C GLU A 773 4.64 -11.77 8.88
N ILE A 774 5.66 -12.09 9.66
CA ILE A 774 5.55 -12.85 10.90
C ILE A 774 6.01 -11.95 12.05
N ARG A 775 5.21 -11.86 13.10
CA ARG A 775 5.55 -11.16 14.34
C ARG A 775 5.34 -12.09 15.53
N PHE A 776 6.38 -12.25 16.34
CA PHE A 776 6.33 -12.97 17.60
C PHE A 776 6.64 -12.01 18.75
N PHE A 777 5.77 -11.98 19.77
CA PHE A 777 5.90 -11.11 20.94
C PHE A 777 5.75 -11.91 22.23
N HIS A 778 6.85 -12.32 22.83
CA HIS A 778 6.93 -12.93 24.15
C HIS A 778 7.60 -11.97 25.15
N PRO A 779 7.30 -12.00 26.46
CA PRO A 779 7.90 -11.07 27.44
C PRO A 779 9.43 -11.03 27.48
N ARG A 780 10.09 -12.09 26.98
CA ARG A 780 11.56 -12.21 26.91
C ARG A 780 12.12 -12.24 25.50
N ALA A 781 11.28 -12.22 24.46
CA ALA A 781 11.76 -12.30 23.09
C ALA A 781 10.74 -11.69 22.13
N SER A 782 11.21 -10.87 21.19
CA SER A 782 10.41 -10.40 20.07
C SER A 782 11.11 -10.71 18.75
N PHE A 783 10.34 -11.07 17.74
CA PHE A 783 10.85 -11.40 16.42
C PHE A 783 9.90 -10.86 15.35
N PHE A 784 10.47 -10.36 14.25
CA PHE A 784 9.77 -9.91 13.07
C PHE A 784 10.46 -10.48 11.84
N ALA A 785 9.68 -11.04 10.91
CA ALA A 785 10.16 -11.42 9.60
C ALA A 785 9.22 -10.89 8.51
N LEU A 786 9.77 -10.57 7.36
CA LEU A 786 9.08 -10.13 6.15
C LEU A 786 9.70 -10.83 4.95
N ALA A 787 8.86 -11.32 4.04
CA ALA A 787 9.25 -11.73 2.70
C ALA A 787 8.32 -11.05 1.69
N ASP A 788 8.91 -10.46 0.66
CA ASP A 788 8.24 -9.73 -0.42
C ASP A 788 8.78 -10.24 -1.76
N TYR A 789 7.93 -10.94 -2.51
CA TYR A 789 8.28 -11.55 -3.78
C TYR A 789 7.58 -10.81 -4.92
N ASP A 790 8.35 -10.42 -5.92
CA ASP A 790 7.83 -9.75 -7.10
C ASP A 790 7.44 -10.78 -8.16
N LEU A 791 6.16 -10.84 -8.49
CA LEU A 791 5.57 -11.72 -9.47
C LEU A 791 5.79 -11.23 -10.91
N TYR A 792 6.06 -9.93 -11.13
CA TYR A 792 6.34 -9.38 -12.46
C TYR A 792 7.79 -9.67 -12.87
N PHE A 793 8.72 -9.59 -11.90
CA PHE A 793 10.12 -9.96 -12.11
C PHE A 793 10.43 -11.42 -11.79
N ASP A 794 9.55 -12.19 -11.14
CA ASP A 794 9.88 -13.54 -10.66
C ASP A 794 11.14 -13.55 -9.76
N GLU A 795 11.26 -12.53 -8.91
CA GLU A 795 12.42 -12.36 -8.01
C GLU A 795 12.00 -11.98 -6.58
N LEU A 796 12.78 -12.45 -5.61
CA LEU A 796 12.64 -12.02 -4.22
C LEU A 796 13.13 -10.57 -4.09
N ASN A 797 12.22 -9.67 -3.74
CA ASN A 797 12.50 -8.24 -3.66
C ASN A 797 13.05 -7.84 -2.30
N THR A 798 12.50 -8.39 -1.21
CA THR A 798 12.98 -8.17 0.16
C THR A 798 12.75 -9.39 1.02
N ALA A 799 13.76 -9.80 1.80
CA ALA A 799 13.65 -10.71 2.93
C ALA A 799 14.34 -10.09 4.14
N LEU A 800 13.58 -9.85 5.20
CA LEU A 800 14.05 -9.17 6.40
C LEU A 800 13.70 -9.99 7.62
N ILE A 801 14.63 -10.10 8.56
CA ILE A 801 14.47 -10.71 9.87
C ILE A 801 15.05 -9.76 10.90
N ASN A 802 14.30 -9.48 11.97
CA ASN A 802 14.71 -8.70 13.12
C ASN A 802 14.30 -9.40 14.41
N GLY A 803 15.24 -9.60 15.33
CA GLY A 803 15.02 -10.31 16.59
C GLY A 803 15.64 -9.58 17.78
N ASN A 804 14.98 -9.67 18.92
CA ASN A 804 15.47 -9.25 20.22
C ASN A 804 15.17 -10.33 21.26
N ILE A 805 16.18 -10.74 22.04
CA ILE A 805 16.04 -11.78 23.05
C ILE A 805 16.66 -11.29 24.36
N ASN A 806 15.87 -11.30 25.43
CA ASN A 806 16.29 -10.97 26.79
C ASN A 806 16.53 -12.27 27.57
N LEU A 807 17.81 -12.59 27.79
CA LEU A 807 18.21 -13.78 28.56
C LEU A 807 18.01 -13.56 30.08
N PRO A 808 17.83 -14.64 30.86
CA PRO A 808 17.63 -14.54 32.32
C PRO A 808 18.78 -13.84 33.07
N ASN A 809 20.00 -13.89 32.52
CA ASN A 809 21.18 -13.22 33.06
C ASN A 809 21.28 -11.73 32.66
N LYS A 810 20.19 -11.12 32.16
CA LYS A 810 20.08 -9.74 31.68
C LYS A 810 20.90 -9.40 30.44
N ILE A 811 21.46 -10.39 29.76
CA ILE A 811 22.04 -10.20 28.43
C ILE A 811 20.91 -10.00 27.44
N ILE A 812 21.03 -8.95 26.62
CA ILE A 812 20.12 -8.65 25.52
C ILE A 812 20.84 -8.99 24.22
N ILE A 813 20.23 -9.83 23.39
CA ILE A 813 20.73 -10.19 22.07
C ILE A 813 19.85 -9.51 21.03
N ASN A 814 20.45 -8.78 20.10
CA ASN A 814 19.82 -8.21 18.93
C ASN A 814 20.32 -8.95 17.69
N LEU A 815 19.42 -9.33 16.79
CA LEU A 815 19.73 -10.04 15.56
C LEU A 815 19.02 -9.33 14.42
N ALA A 816 19.71 -9.12 13.31
CA ALA A 816 19.07 -8.72 12.06
C ALA A 816 19.72 -9.42 10.87
N ALA A 817 18.90 -9.77 9.89
CA ALA A 817 19.33 -10.23 8.58
C ALA A 817 18.43 -9.58 7.53
N ASP A 818 19.03 -8.95 6.53
CA ASP A 818 18.33 -8.13 5.55
C ASP A 818 18.90 -8.44 4.18
N TYR A 819 18.08 -9.00 3.30
CA TYR A 819 18.34 -9.15 1.89
C TYR A 819 17.33 -8.30 1.12
N ARG A 820 17.80 -7.46 0.20
CA ARG A 820 16.91 -6.70 -0.68
C ARG A 820 17.57 -6.24 -1.96
N ASN A 821 16.74 -6.06 -2.98
CA ASN A 821 17.05 -5.19 -4.11
C ASN A 821 17.06 -3.72 -3.62
N SER A 822 18.13 -2.99 -3.92
CA SER A 822 18.33 -1.59 -3.52
C SER A 822 18.85 -0.76 -4.71
N PRO A 823 18.00 0.08 -5.33
CA PRO A 823 16.58 0.32 -5.01
C PRO A 823 15.71 -0.93 -5.25
N ILE A 824 14.48 -0.94 -4.71
CA ILE A 824 13.55 -2.06 -4.95
C ILE A 824 13.40 -2.29 -6.46
N LEU A 825 13.35 -3.56 -6.90
CA LEU A 825 13.33 -3.89 -8.32
C LEU A 825 12.01 -3.45 -8.94
N LEU A 826 12.09 -2.45 -9.82
CA LEU A 826 10.98 -1.86 -10.55
C LEU A 826 11.44 -1.55 -11.99
N PRO A 827 10.54 -1.52 -12.98
CA PRO A 827 10.88 -1.18 -14.36
C PRO A 827 11.51 0.21 -14.48
N ASN A 828 11.12 1.13 -13.59
CA ASN A 828 11.66 2.49 -13.54
C ASN A 828 13.18 2.55 -13.28
N ASN A 829 13.77 1.48 -12.72
CA ASN A 829 15.22 1.38 -12.55
C ASN A 829 15.94 1.33 -13.91
N ALA A 830 15.26 0.93 -14.99
CA ALA A 830 15.84 0.97 -16.33
C ALA A 830 16.23 2.40 -16.75
N LEU A 831 15.49 3.43 -16.29
CA LEU A 831 15.80 4.82 -16.62
C LEU A 831 17.20 5.23 -16.14
N SER A 832 17.70 4.64 -15.05
CA SER A 832 19.06 4.96 -14.58
C SER A 832 20.15 4.50 -15.55
N ALA A 833 19.90 3.48 -16.37
CA ALA A 833 20.84 3.04 -17.41
C ALA A 833 20.96 4.05 -18.58
N PHE A 834 19.99 4.96 -18.72
CA PHE A 834 19.97 5.98 -19.78
C PHE A 834 20.41 7.38 -19.29
N LEU A 835 20.70 7.54 -17.99
CA LEU A 835 21.18 8.80 -17.41
C LEU A 835 22.48 9.26 -18.10
N GLY A 836 22.42 10.41 -18.77
CA GLY A 836 23.55 11.01 -19.49
C GLY A 836 23.53 10.78 -21.01
N ARG A 837 22.61 9.97 -21.53
CA ARG A 837 22.34 9.78 -22.97
C ARG A 837 20.87 10.02 -23.31
N ASN A 838 20.28 11.03 -22.68
CA ASN A 838 18.82 11.18 -22.69
C ASN A 838 18.25 11.51 -24.09
N LEU A 839 19.05 11.88 -25.09
CA LEU A 839 18.57 12.28 -26.43
C LEU A 839 18.63 11.12 -27.43
N LEU A 840 17.51 10.44 -27.64
CA LEU A 840 17.35 9.43 -28.70
C LEU A 840 16.61 10.04 -29.90
N PRO A 841 16.94 9.67 -31.16
CA PRO A 841 16.21 10.14 -32.33
C PRO A 841 14.75 9.67 -32.29
N ASP A 842 13.78 10.58 -32.46
CA ASP A 842 12.36 10.22 -32.46
C ASP A 842 12.07 9.20 -33.58
N PRO A 843 11.49 8.02 -33.29
CA PRO A 843 11.18 7.01 -34.30
C PRO A 843 10.20 7.52 -35.37
N ALA A 844 9.38 8.51 -35.04
CA ALA A 844 8.43 9.13 -35.96
C ALA A 844 9.06 10.26 -36.79
N ASP A 845 10.16 10.86 -36.33
CA ASP A 845 10.87 11.96 -37.01
C ASP A 845 12.36 11.97 -36.62
N LEU A 846 13.20 11.35 -37.45
CA LEU A 846 14.64 11.20 -37.23
C LEU A 846 15.41 12.54 -37.14
N THR A 847 14.75 13.68 -37.40
CA THR A 847 15.34 15.03 -37.23
C THR A 847 15.14 15.60 -35.82
N ARG A 848 14.29 14.97 -34.99
CA ARG A 848 13.99 15.36 -33.61
C ARG A 848 14.63 14.39 -32.63
N THR A 849 14.95 14.90 -31.45
CA THR A 849 15.42 14.08 -30.32
C THR A 849 14.39 14.09 -29.20
N VAL A 850 14.16 12.92 -28.60
CA VAL A 850 13.31 12.71 -27.43
C VAL A 850 14.22 12.61 -26.21
N THR A 851 13.90 13.37 -25.16
CA THR A 851 14.57 13.23 -23.86
C THR A 851 13.91 12.09 -23.09
N VAL A 852 14.61 10.99 -22.84
CA VAL A 852 14.10 9.86 -22.05
C VAL A 852 14.01 10.26 -20.59
N THR A 853 12.78 10.41 -20.07
CA THR A 853 12.51 10.77 -18.67
C THR A 853 11.46 9.88 -18.00
N THR A 854 10.69 9.13 -18.80
CA THR A 854 9.59 8.27 -18.35
C THR A 854 9.69 6.88 -18.98
N LEU A 855 8.97 5.91 -18.40
CA LEU A 855 8.85 4.57 -18.99
C LEU A 855 8.16 4.59 -20.37
N ASP A 856 7.26 5.55 -20.61
CA ASP A 856 6.60 5.71 -21.91
C ASP A 856 7.59 6.19 -22.99
N ASP A 857 8.57 7.03 -22.63
CA ASP A 857 9.65 7.41 -23.55
C ASP A 857 10.50 6.20 -23.95
N LEU A 858 10.75 5.26 -23.02
CA LEU A 858 11.47 4.02 -23.32
C LEU A 858 10.67 3.07 -24.21
N ARG A 859 9.35 2.99 -24.04
CA ARG A 859 8.46 2.16 -24.86
C ARG A 859 8.44 2.55 -26.35
N LEU A 860 8.91 3.75 -26.70
CA LEU A 860 9.10 4.15 -28.09
C LEU A 860 10.21 3.36 -28.78
N TYR A 861 11.15 2.81 -28.01
CA TYR A 861 12.37 2.17 -28.50
C TYR A 861 12.52 0.72 -28.08
N LEU A 862 11.97 0.36 -26.91
CA LEU A 862 12.16 -0.93 -26.25
C LEU A 862 10.83 -1.61 -25.93
N THR A 863 10.84 -2.93 -25.98
CA THR A 863 9.76 -3.78 -25.48
C THR A 863 9.74 -3.80 -23.95
N GLU A 864 8.62 -4.19 -23.35
CA GLU A 864 8.51 -4.29 -21.89
C GLU A 864 9.47 -5.34 -21.29
N ASP A 865 9.76 -6.41 -22.02
CA ASP A 865 10.72 -7.43 -21.58
C ASP A 865 12.15 -6.89 -21.60
N GLU A 866 12.54 -6.10 -22.61
CA GLU A 866 13.84 -5.43 -22.65
C GLU A 866 13.99 -4.41 -21.51
N ILE A 867 12.95 -3.62 -21.24
CA ILE A 867 12.93 -2.69 -20.11
C ILE A 867 13.09 -3.46 -18.78
N ARG A 868 12.45 -4.63 -18.64
CA ARG A 868 12.55 -5.47 -17.44
C ARG A 868 13.98 -5.96 -17.24
N GLU A 869 14.64 -6.44 -18.28
CA GLU A 869 16.02 -6.94 -18.17
C GLU A 869 17.02 -5.80 -17.90
N ILE A 870 16.84 -4.62 -18.49
CA ILE A 870 17.65 -3.44 -18.16
C ILE A 870 17.41 -3.00 -16.71
N ALA A 871 16.17 -3.07 -16.22
CA ALA A 871 15.85 -2.76 -14.83
C ALA A 871 16.52 -3.73 -13.85
N ARG A 872 16.53 -5.05 -14.13
CA ARG A 872 17.28 -6.04 -13.33
C ARG A 872 18.77 -5.72 -13.28
N ALA A 873 19.33 -5.38 -14.42
CA ALA A 873 20.75 -5.03 -14.55
C ALA A 873 21.12 -3.75 -13.79
N ALA A 874 20.23 -2.75 -13.81
CA ALA A 874 20.42 -1.48 -13.11
C ALA A 874 20.18 -1.56 -11.60
N THR A 875 19.73 -2.71 -11.08
CA THR A 875 19.33 -2.88 -9.68
C THR A 875 20.37 -3.68 -8.90
N TYR A 876 20.97 -3.06 -7.87
CA TYR A 876 21.91 -3.74 -6.99
C TYR A 876 21.20 -4.58 -5.93
N LYS A 877 21.82 -5.70 -5.56
CA LYS A 877 21.40 -6.57 -4.44
C LYS A 877 22.24 -6.24 -3.22
N THR A 878 21.58 -6.15 -2.07
CA THR A 878 22.22 -5.86 -0.78
C THR A 878 21.87 -6.94 0.23
N SER A 879 22.88 -7.44 0.94
CA SER A 879 22.74 -8.39 2.04
C SER A 879 23.45 -7.84 3.27
N SER A 880 22.75 -7.70 4.39
CA SER A 880 23.29 -7.21 5.66
C SER A 880 22.90 -8.13 6.81
N TYR A 881 23.87 -8.46 7.64
CA TYR A 881 23.70 -9.31 8.83
C TYR A 881 24.25 -8.57 10.04
N MET A 882 23.50 -8.55 11.14
CA MET A 882 23.88 -7.88 12.37
C MET A 882 23.65 -8.78 13.59
N LEU A 883 24.65 -8.83 14.47
CA LEU A 883 24.57 -9.43 15.80
C LEU A 883 24.99 -8.38 16.83
N GLY A 884 24.08 -8.04 17.74
CA GLY A 884 24.31 -7.14 18.86
C GLY A 884 24.15 -7.86 20.19
N LEU A 885 25.04 -7.58 21.14
CA LEU A 885 25.03 -8.13 22.49
C LEU A 885 25.17 -6.98 23.48
N VAL A 886 24.23 -6.84 24.42
CA VAL A 886 24.30 -5.84 25.50
C VAL A 886 24.22 -6.54 26.84
N LYS A 887 25.17 -6.24 27.73
CA LYS A 887 25.23 -6.80 29.08
C LYS A 887 25.37 -5.69 30.12
N PRO A 888 24.47 -5.62 31.12
CA PRO A 888 24.69 -4.79 32.30
C PRO A 888 25.78 -5.44 33.15
N VAL A 889 26.92 -4.75 33.29
CA VAL A 889 28.07 -5.23 34.07
C VAL A 889 27.95 -4.78 35.53
N SER A 890 27.31 -3.63 35.77
CA SER A 890 26.99 -3.13 37.11
C SER A 890 25.61 -2.46 37.13
N LYS A 891 25.21 -1.89 38.28
CA LYS A 891 23.98 -1.09 38.38
C LYS A 891 24.02 0.20 37.54
N LYS A 892 25.21 0.68 37.17
CA LYS A 892 25.43 1.95 36.48
C LYS A 892 26.10 1.82 35.11
N LEU A 893 26.61 0.64 34.75
CA LEU A 893 27.40 0.43 33.55
C LEU A 893 26.86 -0.75 32.73
N GLN A 894 26.70 -0.53 31.44
CA GLN A 894 26.40 -1.55 30.45
C GLN A 894 27.49 -1.54 29.37
N VAL A 895 27.79 -2.72 28.83
CA VAL A 895 28.71 -2.91 27.71
C VAL A 895 27.93 -3.52 26.56
N GLY A 896 28.07 -2.94 25.38
CA GLY A 896 27.50 -3.44 24.14
C GLY A 896 28.58 -3.79 23.13
N LEU A 897 28.37 -4.85 22.37
CA LEU A 897 29.17 -5.27 21.24
C LEU A 897 28.23 -5.49 20.06
N ASP A 898 28.51 -4.86 18.94
CA ASP A 898 27.74 -5.00 17.71
C ASP A 898 28.68 -5.37 16.55
N ALA A 899 28.31 -6.37 15.77
CA ALA A 899 29.02 -6.80 14.57
C ALA A 899 28.05 -6.82 13.39
N THR A 900 28.44 -6.16 12.30
CA THR A 900 27.65 -6.06 11.07
C THR A 900 28.49 -6.49 9.88
N ALA A 901 27.93 -7.31 8.99
CA ALA A 901 28.53 -7.69 7.72
C ALA A 901 27.57 -7.27 6.60
N THR A 902 28.05 -6.50 5.61
CA THR A 902 27.24 -6.01 4.49
C THR A 902 27.91 -6.32 3.16
N LYS A 903 27.16 -6.84 2.19
CA LYS A 903 27.61 -7.07 0.82
C LYS A 903 26.67 -6.34 -0.15
N ILE A 904 27.24 -5.69 -1.15
CA ILE A 904 26.53 -5.07 -2.27
C ILE A 904 27.09 -5.69 -3.56
N TYR A 905 26.21 -6.19 -4.42
CA TYR A 905 26.60 -6.83 -5.68
C TYR A 905 25.55 -6.59 -6.76
N ALA A 906 25.98 -6.59 -8.02
CA ALA A 906 25.09 -6.50 -9.19
C ALA A 906 24.44 -7.87 -9.48
N SER A 907 23.38 -7.90 -10.29
CA SER A 907 22.76 -9.15 -10.75
C SER A 907 23.66 -9.89 -11.76
N ASP A 908 23.74 -11.21 -11.65
CA ASP A 908 24.71 -12.07 -12.37
C ASP A 908 24.46 -12.15 -13.89
N ASP A 909 23.34 -11.63 -14.40
CA ASP A 909 22.87 -11.85 -15.78
C ASP A 909 23.31 -10.78 -16.80
N PHE A 910 24.09 -9.78 -16.42
CA PHE A 910 24.38 -8.64 -17.30
C PHE A 910 25.40 -8.93 -18.43
N SER A 911 26.25 -9.96 -18.33
CA SER A 911 27.36 -10.11 -19.28
C SER A 911 26.94 -10.58 -20.68
N THR A 912 25.74 -11.11 -20.85
CA THR A 912 25.40 -11.90 -22.07
C THR A 912 24.29 -11.27 -22.91
N SER A 913 23.35 -10.52 -22.35
CA SER A 913 22.15 -10.06 -23.07
C SER A 913 22.30 -8.70 -23.79
N MET A 914 23.17 -7.79 -23.33
CA MET A 914 23.24 -6.44 -23.91
C MET A 914 23.97 -6.40 -25.27
N ALA A 915 24.83 -7.39 -25.56
CA ALA A 915 25.49 -7.51 -26.85
C ALA A 915 24.55 -8.06 -27.95
N GLU A 916 23.46 -8.75 -27.57
CA GLU A 916 22.47 -9.33 -28.49
C GLU A 916 21.23 -8.45 -28.70
N LEU A 917 20.98 -7.46 -27.84
CA LEU A 917 19.82 -6.56 -27.93
C LEU A 917 19.99 -5.40 -28.93
N VAL A 918 21.13 -5.33 -29.63
CA VAL A 918 21.26 -4.53 -30.85
C VAL A 918 20.86 -5.42 -32.02
N PRO A 919 19.77 -5.15 -32.76
CA PRO A 919 19.37 -6.00 -33.88
C PRO A 919 20.46 -5.99 -34.96
N GLY A 920 21.25 -7.08 -35.00
CA GLY A 920 22.04 -7.44 -36.16
C GLY A 920 21.11 -7.99 -37.23
N ASP A 921 20.82 -7.18 -38.24
CA ASP A 921 20.23 -7.69 -39.48
C ASP A 921 21.20 -8.68 -40.14
N ASN A 922 20.72 -9.89 -40.42
CA ASN A 922 21.44 -10.94 -41.15
C ASN A 922 21.53 -10.63 -42.67
N SER A 923 21.68 -9.36 -43.06
CA SER A 923 21.96 -8.98 -44.44
C SER A 923 23.46 -8.78 -44.62
N THR A 924 23.98 -9.34 -45.71
CA THR A 924 25.40 -9.45 -46.05
C THR A 924 26.07 -8.13 -46.46
N THR A 925 25.71 -7.02 -45.82
CA THR A 925 26.40 -5.73 -45.94
C THR A 925 26.60 -5.14 -44.55
N PRO A 926 27.84 -4.80 -44.13
CA PRO A 926 28.08 -4.27 -42.81
C PRO A 926 27.49 -2.85 -42.74
N VAL A 927 26.26 -2.75 -42.25
CA VAL A 927 25.70 -1.50 -41.75
C VAL A 927 26.08 -1.45 -40.28
N THR A 928 27.08 -0.64 -39.94
CA THR A 928 27.41 -0.31 -38.56
C THR A 928 26.14 0.25 -37.90
N PRO A 929 25.62 -0.33 -36.81
CA PRO A 929 24.50 0.27 -36.09
C PRO A 929 24.90 1.70 -35.67
N PRO A 930 23.98 2.68 -35.70
CA PRO A 930 24.31 4.02 -35.26
C PRO A 930 24.85 3.97 -33.83
N SER A 931 26.03 4.54 -33.63
CA SER A 931 26.81 4.57 -32.38
C SER A 931 26.04 5.14 -31.16
N ALA A 932 24.82 5.62 -31.36
CA ALA A 932 23.93 6.19 -30.36
C ALA A 932 23.28 5.15 -29.41
N LEU A 933 23.13 3.90 -29.84
CA LEU A 933 22.50 2.82 -29.03
C LEU A 933 23.51 1.90 -28.32
N THR A 934 24.81 2.14 -28.46
CA THR A 934 25.82 1.45 -27.66
C THR A 934 25.73 1.94 -26.21
N ILE A 935 24.93 1.24 -25.40
CA ILE A 935 24.95 1.38 -23.95
C ILE A 935 26.38 1.03 -23.54
N ASN A 936 27.12 1.99 -22.98
CA ASN A 936 28.40 1.66 -22.36
C ASN A 936 28.06 0.67 -21.26
N THR A 937 28.44 -0.59 -21.48
CA THR A 937 28.57 -1.62 -20.46
C THR A 937 29.61 -1.07 -19.48
N ALA A 938 29.16 -0.19 -18.58
CA ALA A 938 29.96 0.24 -17.45
C ALA A 938 30.41 -1.07 -16.83
N THR A 939 31.72 -1.28 -16.87
CA THR A 939 32.45 -2.44 -16.38
C THR A 939 31.69 -3.03 -15.21
N ILE A 940 31.10 -4.22 -15.38
CA ILE A 940 30.41 -4.91 -14.30
C ILE A 940 31.42 -4.95 -13.16
N GLN A 941 31.16 -4.18 -12.11
CA GLN A 941 32.01 -4.17 -10.95
C GLN A 941 32.02 -5.60 -10.42
N GLU A 942 33.22 -6.16 -10.27
CA GLU A 942 33.46 -7.43 -9.59
C GLU A 942 32.58 -7.52 -8.34
N GLU A 943 32.06 -8.72 -8.04
CA GLU A 943 31.42 -8.98 -6.76
C GLU A 943 32.32 -8.47 -5.63
N LYS A 944 31.93 -7.36 -5.01
CA LYS A 944 32.70 -6.81 -3.91
C LYS A 944 32.56 -7.74 -2.68
N PRO A 945 33.64 -7.98 -1.92
CA PRO A 945 33.55 -8.79 -0.72
C PRO A 945 32.69 -8.10 0.36
N PHE A 946 32.39 -8.86 1.41
CA PHE A 946 31.69 -8.32 2.57
C PHE A 946 32.51 -7.20 3.23
N GLU A 947 31.84 -6.10 3.53
CA GLU A 947 32.32 -5.03 4.42
C GLU A 947 31.88 -5.35 5.84
N TYR A 948 32.78 -5.14 6.81
CA TYR A 948 32.54 -5.49 8.21
C TYR A 948 32.61 -4.25 9.09
N ALA A 949 31.66 -4.11 10.01
CA ALA A 949 31.68 -3.07 11.03
C ALA A 949 31.57 -3.71 12.42
N TYR A 950 32.49 -3.34 13.31
CA TYR A 950 32.52 -3.79 14.70
C TYR A 950 32.44 -2.58 15.61
N THR A 951 31.48 -2.56 16.54
CA THR A 951 31.29 -1.49 17.50
C THR A 951 31.34 -2.02 18.92
N LEU A 952 32.19 -1.41 19.74
CA LEU A 952 32.21 -1.59 21.19
C LEU A 952 31.68 -0.33 21.85
N GLN A 953 30.69 -0.46 22.72
CA GLN A 953 30.05 0.67 23.39
C GLN A 953 29.99 0.46 24.91
N PHE A 954 30.26 1.53 25.66
CA PHE A 954 30.12 1.61 27.10
C PHE A 954 29.06 2.64 27.43
N ILE A 955 28.00 2.21 28.11
CA ILE A 955 26.86 3.04 28.48
C ILE A 955 26.83 3.18 30.00
N GLY A 956 27.17 4.36 30.47
CA GLY A 956 27.07 4.75 31.87
C GLY A 956 25.78 5.52 32.15
N SER A 957 25.11 5.19 33.25
CA SER A 957 23.94 5.92 33.73
C SER A 957 24.15 6.37 35.18
N SER A 958 23.83 7.63 35.47
CA SER A 958 24.03 8.23 36.80
C SER A 958 25.48 8.12 37.28
N LEU A 959 26.44 8.37 36.40
CA LEU A 959 27.88 8.31 36.66
C LEU A 959 28.34 9.50 37.51
N VAL A 960 28.05 10.73 37.08
CA VAL A 960 28.45 11.97 37.77
C VAL A 960 27.28 12.54 38.57
N LYS A 961 26.08 12.58 37.97
CA LYS A 961 24.85 13.09 38.59
C LYS A 961 23.67 12.18 38.31
N GLU A 962 22.75 12.07 39.26
CA GLU A 962 21.53 11.27 39.06
C GLU A 962 20.76 11.71 37.79
N GLY A 963 20.51 10.74 36.91
CA GLY A 963 19.83 10.94 35.64
C GLY A 963 20.72 11.39 34.48
N ASP A 964 22.04 11.50 34.68
CA ASP A 964 22.99 11.65 33.58
C ASP A 964 23.19 10.35 32.80
N ILE A 965 23.62 10.48 31.54
CA ILE A 965 23.99 9.36 30.68
C ILE A 965 25.30 9.73 29.99
N ALA A 966 26.25 8.80 29.94
CA ALA A 966 27.48 8.94 29.16
C ALA A 966 27.68 7.70 28.30
N ILE A 967 27.98 7.89 27.03
CA ILE A 967 28.20 6.84 26.05
C ILE A 967 29.57 7.08 25.43
N LEU A 968 30.44 6.08 25.53
CA LEU A 968 31.71 6.00 24.81
C LEU A 968 31.61 4.83 23.84
N SER A 969 31.85 5.05 22.55
CA SER A 969 31.87 3.98 21.57
C SER A 969 33.08 4.06 20.65
N GLY A 970 33.67 2.92 20.35
CA GLY A 970 34.68 2.74 19.32
C GLY A 970 34.12 1.85 18.21
N THR A 971 34.25 2.29 16.96
CA THR A 971 33.80 1.56 15.78
C THR A 971 34.97 1.39 14.82
N TYR A 972 35.16 0.16 14.34
CA TYR A 972 36.06 -0.16 13.24
C TYR A 972 35.23 -0.64 12.05
N HIS A 973 35.43 -0.04 10.89
CA HIS A 973 34.76 -0.38 9.64
C HIS A 973 35.82 -0.77 8.60
N ASP A 974 35.83 -2.05 8.23
CA ASP A 974 36.62 -2.60 7.14
C ASP A 974 35.77 -2.59 5.87
N ARG A 975 36.07 -1.66 4.96
CA ARG A 975 35.39 -1.53 3.66
C ARG A 975 36.33 -1.94 2.53
N ASN A 976 35.75 -2.14 1.37
CA ASN A 976 36.49 -2.56 0.19
C ASN A 976 37.59 -1.55 -0.21
N GLU A 977 37.27 -0.26 -0.15
CA GLU A 977 38.15 0.82 -0.61
C GLU A 977 38.87 1.56 0.54
N GLN A 978 38.45 1.37 1.79
CA GLN A 978 38.96 2.15 2.93
C GLN A 978 38.73 1.46 4.27
N GLU A 979 39.55 1.79 5.26
CA GLU A 979 39.35 1.42 6.66
C GLU A 979 39.01 2.65 7.49
N VAL A 980 37.97 2.56 8.31
CA VAL A 980 37.50 3.69 9.13
C VAL A 980 37.51 3.31 10.61
N TYR A 981 38.22 4.10 11.40
CA TYR A 981 38.27 3.98 12.86
C TYR A 981 37.59 5.21 13.45
N THR A 982 36.52 5.02 14.22
CA THR A 982 35.76 6.12 14.81
C THR A 982 35.64 5.97 16.32
N VAL A 983 35.92 7.03 17.06
CA VAL A 983 35.63 7.15 18.49
C VAL A 983 34.56 8.21 18.69
N ASN A 984 33.48 7.85 19.37
CA ASN A 984 32.41 8.76 19.76
C ASN A 984 32.31 8.87 21.27
N VAL A 985 32.18 10.10 21.76
CA VAL A 985 31.80 10.41 23.13
C VAL A 985 30.50 11.21 23.07
N ASN A 986 29.46 10.76 23.77
CA ASN A 986 28.18 11.44 23.85
C ASN A 986 27.73 11.44 25.30
N THR A 987 27.48 12.62 25.86
CA THR A 987 26.97 12.73 27.23
C THR A 987 25.67 13.51 27.25
N ARG A 988 24.88 13.26 28.28
CA ARG A 988 23.63 13.97 28.56
C ARG A 988 23.61 14.31 30.04
N TYR A 989 23.89 15.57 30.34
CA TYR A 989 24.04 16.07 31.69
C TYR A 989 22.83 16.93 32.11
N PRO A 990 22.01 16.49 33.11
CA PRO A 990 20.89 17.26 33.60
C PRO A 990 21.35 18.33 34.61
N ILE A 991 21.69 19.53 34.12
CA ILE A 991 22.05 20.67 34.98
C ILE A 991 20.93 20.95 35.98
N SER A 992 19.68 20.97 35.52
CA SER A 992 18.49 21.09 36.38
C SER A 992 17.31 20.31 35.79
N ARG A 993 16.13 20.41 36.40
CA ARG A 993 14.89 19.87 35.82
C ARG A 993 14.46 20.57 34.51
N TYR A 994 15.00 21.77 34.26
CA TYR A 994 14.68 22.60 33.09
C TYR A 994 15.77 22.50 32.02
N TRP A 995 17.04 22.55 32.43
CA TRP A 995 18.21 22.59 31.56
C TRP A 995 18.88 21.22 31.41
N ARG A 996 19.20 20.84 30.18
CA ARG A 996 20.06 19.70 29.85
C ARG A 996 21.13 20.12 28.86
N LEU A 997 22.34 19.63 29.07
CA LEU A 997 23.47 19.82 28.18
C LEU A 997 23.86 18.46 27.60
N ASN A 998 24.09 18.40 26.30
CA ASN A 998 24.50 17.19 25.61
C ASN A 998 25.73 17.47 24.72
N PRO A 999 26.95 17.52 25.30
CA PRO A 999 28.15 17.60 24.50
C PRO A 999 28.44 16.24 23.85
N ARG A 1000 28.84 16.29 22.59
CA ARG A 1000 29.22 15.15 21.75
C ARG A 1000 30.52 15.46 21.01
N ILE A 1001 31.40 14.48 20.92
CA ILE A 1001 32.62 14.56 20.10
C ILE A 1001 32.71 13.27 19.30
N SER A 1002 32.97 13.38 18.01
CA SER A 1002 33.31 12.26 17.13
C SER A 1002 34.67 12.52 16.50
N ALA A 1003 35.58 11.55 16.57
CA ALA A 1003 36.86 11.59 15.87
C ALA A 1003 36.95 10.36 14.97
N SER A 1004 37.31 10.52 13.70
CA SER A 1004 37.45 9.45 12.73
C SER A 1004 38.81 9.52 12.03
N TYR A 1005 39.46 8.38 11.89
CA TYR A 1005 40.62 8.20 11.04
C TYR A 1005 40.24 7.27 9.90
N ILE A 1006 40.43 7.72 8.67
CA ILE A 1006 40.06 7.01 7.44
C ILE A 1006 41.35 6.76 6.67
N LYS A 1007 41.63 5.49 6.39
CA LYS A 1007 42.78 5.05 5.60
C LYS A 1007 42.28 4.54 4.25
N ILE A 1008 42.74 5.12 3.14
CA ILE A 1008 42.31 4.71 1.80
C ILE A 1008 43.21 3.57 1.32
N ARG A 1009 42.63 2.50 0.79
CA ARG A 1009 43.39 1.34 0.28
C ARG A 1009 43.92 1.65 -1.12
N GLY A 1010 45.17 1.27 -1.37
CA GLY A 1010 45.83 1.50 -2.67
C GLY A 1010 46.39 2.91 -2.88
N LEU A 1011 46.22 3.83 -1.92
CA LEU A 1011 46.84 5.15 -1.89
C LEU A 1011 47.62 5.32 -0.57
N GLU A 1012 48.70 6.09 -0.57
CA GLU A 1012 49.39 6.50 0.68
C GLU A 1012 48.67 7.65 1.39
N SER A 1013 47.36 7.78 1.18
CA SER A 1013 46.57 8.90 1.67
C SER A 1013 45.71 8.52 2.87
N SER A 1014 45.55 9.48 3.78
CA SER A 1014 44.68 9.33 4.94
C SER A 1014 43.90 10.61 5.23
N GLN A 1015 42.79 10.44 5.95
CA GLN A 1015 41.94 11.53 6.34
C GLN A 1015 41.66 11.45 7.84
N PHE A 1016 41.83 12.58 8.53
CA PHE A 1016 41.44 12.74 9.92
C PHE A 1016 40.28 13.71 10.02
N ARG A 1017 39.20 13.28 10.67
CA ARG A 1017 37.98 14.08 10.82
C ARG A 1017 37.58 14.19 12.28
N THR A 1018 37.38 15.41 12.76
CA THR A 1018 36.89 15.68 14.12
C THR A 1018 35.64 16.52 14.10
N ARG A 1019 34.68 16.16 14.95
CA ARG A 1019 33.36 16.78 15.00
C ARG A 1019 32.87 16.96 16.44
N PRO A 1020 33.26 18.05 17.13
CA PRO A 1020 32.61 18.47 18.36
C PRO A 1020 31.24 19.11 18.09
N LEU A 1021 30.32 18.85 19.00
CA LEU A 1021 28.94 19.33 18.97
C LEU A 1021 28.46 19.58 20.38
N LEU A 1022 27.77 20.70 20.60
CA LEU A 1022 27.10 21.00 21.85
C LEU A 1022 25.62 21.22 21.59
N ARG A 1023 24.78 20.41 22.24
CA ARG A 1023 23.33 20.62 22.28
C ARG A 1023 22.87 21.04 23.66
N MET A 1024 21.99 22.03 23.72
CA MET A 1024 21.38 22.51 24.96
C MET A 1024 19.85 22.50 24.83
N ASP A 1025 19.17 21.85 25.77
CA ASP A 1025 17.70 21.80 25.82
C ASP A 1025 17.19 22.54 27.06
N TYR A 1026 16.20 23.43 26.87
CA TYR A 1026 15.46 24.10 27.95
C TYR A 1026 13.98 23.76 27.88
N ARG A 1027 13.41 23.23 28.98
CA ARG A 1027 12.01 22.75 29.03
C ARG A 1027 11.16 23.57 30.00
N LEU A 1028 10.25 24.38 29.47
CA LEU A 1028 9.16 24.99 30.22
C LEU A 1028 7.98 24.00 30.35
N ARG A 1029 7.44 23.83 31.56
CA ARG A 1029 6.34 22.86 31.80
C ARG A 1029 4.95 23.45 31.60
N LYS A 1030 4.78 24.76 31.80
CA LYS A 1030 3.52 25.50 31.66
C LYS A 1030 3.83 26.92 31.17
N PRO A 1031 3.57 27.25 29.89
CA PRO A 1031 3.18 26.35 28.79
C PRO A 1031 4.25 25.26 28.53
N ARG A 1032 3.87 24.16 27.87
CA ARG A 1032 4.81 23.08 27.51
C ARG A 1032 5.63 23.52 26.29
N ILE A 1033 6.78 24.15 26.54
CA ILE A 1033 7.68 24.64 25.49
C ILE A 1033 9.06 24.03 25.68
N HIS A 1034 9.63 23.57 24.59
CA HIS A 1034 10.96 22.99 24.50
C HIS A 1034 11.81 23.87 23.60
N PHE A 1035 12.85 24.51 24.13
CA PHE A 1035 13.86 25.20 23.33
C PHE A 1035 15.04 24.26 23.11
N THR A 1036 15.63 24.32 21.92
CA THR A 1036 16.82 23.55 21.57
C THR A 1036 17.77 24.47 20.84
N ILE A 1037 19.03 24.45 21.29
CA ILE A 1037 20.16 25.08 20.62
C ILE A 1037 21.17 23.97 20.36
N GLU A 1038 21.70 23.92 19.15
CA GLU A 1038 22.74 23.00 18.74
C GLU A 1038 23.78 23.78 17.93
N ALA A 1039 25.06 23.58 18.22
CA ALA A 1039 26.16 24.18 17.48
C ALA A 1039 27.35 23.24 17.47
N GLY A 1040 28.02 23.15 16.33
CA GLY A 1040 29.18 22.29 16.15
C GLY A 1040 30.07 22.75 15.00
N GLY A 1041 31.20 22.05 14.88
CA GLY A 1041 32.11 22.19 13.76
C GLY A 1041 32.61 20.82 13.34
N GLU A 1042 33.07 20.73 12.10
CA GLU A 1042 33.74 19.56 11.53
C GLU A 1042 35.03 20.03 10.88
N TRP A 1043 36.16 19.47 11.32
CA TRP A 1043 37.48 19.68 10.73
C TRP A 1043 37.88 18.41 10.02
N ASN A 1044 38.32 18.55 8.78
CA ASN A 1044 38.67 17.45 7.92
C ASN A 1044 40.02 17.72 7.27
N ASP A 1045 41.02 16.97 7.69
CA ASP A 1045 42.39 17.08 7.23
C ASP A 1045 42.66 15.90 6.29
N PHE A 1046 42.91 16.18 5.01
CA PHE A 1046 43.16 15.17 3.98
C PHE A 1046 44.59 15.32 3.46
N ASP A 1047 45.35 14.21 3.46
CA ASP A 1047 46.77 14.21 3.11
C ASP A 1047 47.07 13.26 1.94
N PRO A 1048 47.11 13.78 0.68
CA PRO A 1048 47.76 13.10 -0.44
C PRO A 1048 48.61 14.10 -1.24
N ASP A 1049 49.88 14.27 -0.87
CA ASP A 1049 50.86 15.12 -1.58
C ASP A 1049 50.57 16.65 -1.55
N GLY A 1050 49.71 17.08 -0.62
CA GLY A 1050 49.38 18.47 -0.32
C GLY A 1050 48.17 18.50 0.60
N SER A 1051 48.33 19.00 1.84
CA SER A 1051 47.22 19.00 2.80
C SER A 1051 46.11 19.92 2.32
N THR A 1052 44.93 19.38 2.07
CA THR A 1052 43.71 20.19 1.89
C THR A 1052 42.85 20.05 3.14
N ASN A 1053 42.75 21.12 3.90
CA ASN A 1053 41.93 21.20 5.10
C ASN A 1053 40.57 21.79 4.76
N THR A 1054 39.52 21.20 5.28
CA THR A 1054 38.16 21.73 5.13
C THR A 1054 37.53 21.84 6.50
N THR A 1055 36.95 23.00 6.79
CA THR A 1055 36.18 23.23 8.02
C THR A 1055 34.73 23.50 7.68
N ASN A 1056 33.80 22.86 8.40
CA ASN A 1056 32.37 23.10 8.28
C ASN A 1056 31.81 23.52 9.64
N TYR A 1057 31.08 24.63 9.71
CA TYR A 1057 30.36 25.05 10.90
C TYR A 1057 28.87 24.87 10.70
N PHE A 1058 28.20 24.29 11.69
CA PHE A 1058 26.77 24.03 11.61
C PHE A 1058 26.07 24.32 12.93
N GLY A 1059 24.81 24.72 12.84
CA GLY A 1059 24.01 25.00 14.02
C GLY A 1059 22.52 25.00 13.75
N SER A 1060 21.76 24.81 14.82
CA SER A 1060 20.32 25.02 14.82
C SER A 1060 19.83 25.66 16.10
N LEU A 1061 18.80 26.49 15.97
CA LEU A 1061 18.10 27.11 17.09
C LEU A 1061 16.61 27.01 16.82
N GLY A 1062 15.87 26.54 17.81
CA GLY A 1062 14.43 26.47 17.66
C GLY A 1062 13.67 26.21 18.94
N TYR A 1063 12.36 26.17 18.78
CA TYR A 1063 11.45 25.82 19.85
C TYR A 1063 10.33 24.91 19.35
N ARG A 1064 9.74 24.16 20.28
CA ARG A 1064 8.54 23.37 20.08
C ARG A 1064 7.56 23.65 21.20
N TYR A 1065 6.35 24.06 20.85
CA TYR A 1065 5.23 24.24 21.75
C TYR A 1065 4.26 23.07 21.60
N ASP A 1066 4.00 22.34 22.69
CA ASP A 1066 2.99 21.27 22.74
C ASP A 1066 1.72 21.78 23.44
N PHE A 1067 0.55 21.60 22.81
CA PHE A 1067 -0.75 22.03 23.34
C PHE A 1067 -1.70 20.87 23.62
#